data_AF-A0A847URY0-F1
#
_entry.id   AF-A0A847URY0-F1
#
_cell.length_a   1.000
_cell.length_b   1.000
_cell.length_c   1.000
_cell.angle_alpha   90.00
_cell.angle_beta   90.00
_cell.angle_gamma   90.00
#
_symmetry.space_group_name_H-M   'P 1'
#
loop_
_entity.id
_entity.type
_entity.pdbx_description
1 polymer ?
#
loop_
_entity_poly.entity_id
_entity_poly.type
_entity_poly.pdbx_seq_one_letter_code
_entity_poly.pdbx_strand_id
1 'polypeptide(L)'
;MNLSPYATLPLPSRIVFCSALVLFGCATPLVHGGIATWPLHLPLLNQTTGPALLAGLMGLASALILAKSVARRALSLSEAFRDAAIPFLLTLASHQGVDIWQAPAAWSDLLHVSPLCATFLALAHIILLAVCLGKTGRHPSLLAQAGLLAAPLIFNWLLILQAPAMVQQMGAALPGAGLLTWRGQELAGRVLILAGFNCATAILLNALCVRTVPRELKSYLLLLSSAFLAGLSPLLADMGSSQDVAALPLGLGVLAAILCVAVAQAGLWAETFVMTGLLMDAMKGRRPAGYWGARSFKDGLVKGSTYSALFLGLMFTVETMVASPLLLAVHQVQPLLGHVLLAAGFMPLAKTILESFDGSKPFHFRLMNSYLQPHLYLRGAILGLGMYIIPVTVFIHKAPLDRFLLGVLMGAVAYAGANVAMDCLDMLRGRRSHFQSWRVSLTGALLGGFVGGAISWYVDPTQSAVVVEKFRLYVTLRLGNPHDYIIYPLFSKWGAMNLGPHTGSARILYNESVSGVINWSLAAPLFSVNFFFLTALFARSLDPVRMLFSRQGLVGVAEQTVRVLRWGLWMAPVIYSLLRISGDPTWYNQDGAVRTVAAIWQNITLSPEAFRGWSIQTFMYLLAYDWVRVLIWFDHMGLRVATLVNLSFVGGDALDELLARFQGHPGRARCIPEALRRFATWAPLLIPFFLPQGADWAHVWDTSEAIQKTGQGQVSALAVLLLLFCAAIAVAALWPRPSARKPRGEARVACVACGLRPPGFCPPDEIVLHNGVYTVVQGRDGRGYSRVFSAVRHGAEYDLTNRATSRAHNAGKFLYLREGDETWTLGCRPIRRDDAQTHVQSTGPLSVRMTCTCQGIGATAEIDLPENLTAEVCRLRLTNHTDRARSLELSTYREVCLNDRNPHLRHPFYNRQHIATWFVAEVGAVFARNRIVKTAEPDPRRRRPSPEVYFHAASVPPGFEAQARIVGYQDSRNRFIGDDSLRDPAGLSAPARSLDDLDLHYTFDPIASLRLAVDLEPGQVVDLVLVDGYAPSAEEGTALLQDLLALPEAPVVVHPTTPRGPIREIAEPSLADMLHPAPTDEFRFSEDGRELHVGWRTPRRWAHLMANELGYGTLVTNDGAMSSFMGNSQQNA
;
A
#
# COMPACT_ATOMS: atom_id res chain seq x y z
N MET A 1 -13.33 9.15 7.37
CA MET A 1 -12.88 10.43 6.77
C MET A 1 -13.16 10.39 5.26
N ASN A 2 -14.22 11.07 4.78
CA ASN A 2 -14.60 11.05 3.35
C ASN A 2 -13.79 12.11 2.60
N LEU A 3 -12.65 11.71 2.04
CA LEU A 3 -11.76 12.58 1.28
C LEU A 3 -11.62 12.01 -0.14
N SER A 4 -12.00 12.81 -1.15
CA SER A 4 -11.76 12.46 -2.56
C SER A 4 -10.27 12.15 -2.80
N PRO A 5 -9.94 11.06 -3.51
CA PRO A 5 -8.56 10.62 -3.76
C PRO A 5 -7.69 11.63 -4.54
N TYR A 6 -8.29 12.64 -5.18
CA TYR A 6 -7.60 13.59 -6.07
C TYR A 6 -7.44 15.01 -5.48
N ALA A 7 -7.92 15.26 -4.26
CA ALA A 7 -7.84 16.58 -3.66
C ALA A 7 -6.44 16.85 -3.07
N THR A 8 -5.66 17.72 -3.74
CA THR A 8 -4.50 18.39 -3.13
C THR A 8 -4.97 19.23 -1.94
N LEU A 9 -4.19 19.25 -0.83
CA LEU A 9 -4.44 20.20 0.27
C LEU A 9 -4.45 21.63 -0.31
N PRO A 10 -5.58 22.35 -0.26
CA PRO A 10 -5.66 23.69 -0.84
C PRO A 10 -4.71 24.64 -0.09
N LEU A 11 -4.14 25.62 -0.77
CA LEU A 11 -3.16 26.59 -0.24
C LEU A 11 -3.52 27.20 1.14
N PRO A 12 -4.79 27.49 1.47
CA PRO A 12 -5.20 27.94 2.81
C PRO A 12 -4.88 26.92 3.91
N SER A 13 -5.11 25.62 3.67
CA SER A 13 -4.84 24.57 4.66
C SER A 13 -3.37 24.45 5.06
N ARG A 14 -2.44 24.88 4.20
CA ARG A 14 -0.99 24.91 4.52
C ARG A 14 -0.63 26.05 5.45
N ILE A 15 -1.15 27.25 5.20
CA ILE A 15 -0.96 28.42 6.08
C ILE A 15 -1.56 28.12 7.46
N VAL A 16 -2.71 27.46 7.48
CA VAL A 16 -3.41 27.04 8.69
C VAL A 16 -2.63 25.99 9.48
N PHE A 17 -2.04 25.01 8.80
CA PHE A 17 -1.13 24.04 9.40
C PHE A 17 0.10 24.72 10.02
N CYS A 18 0.67 25.72 9.34
CA CYS A 18 1.79 26.50 9.85
C CYS A 18 1.39 27.33 11.08
N SER A 19 0.24 28.01 11.05
CA SER A 19 -0.28 28.79 12.18
C SER A 19 -0.62 27.91 13.39
N ALA A 20 -1.15 26.71 13.18
CA ALA A 20 -1.39 25.73 14.23
C ALA A 20 -0.10 25.25 14.90
N LEU A 21 0.96 25.00 14.13
CA LEU A 21 2.28 24.63 14.65
C LEU A 21 2.96 25.78 15.41
N VAL A 22 2.81 27.03 14.95
CA VAL A 22 3.31 28.22 15.67
C VAL A 22 2.55 28.44 16.98
N LEU A 23 1.21 28.32 16.97
CA LEU A 23 0.39 28.40 18.18
C LEU A 23 0.72 27.27 19.18
N PHE A 24 1.06 26.09 18.68
CA PHE A 24 1.47 24.96 19.50
C PHE A 24 2.91 25.07 20.02
N GLY A 25 3.83 25.59 19.22
CA GLY A 25 5.22 25.87 19.63
C GLY A 25 5.29 26.79 20.85
N CYS A 26 4.35 27.74 20.96
CA CYS A 26 4.18 28.59 22.14
C CYS A 26 3.58 27.86 23.36
N ALA A 27 2.88 26.73 23.17
CA ALA A 27 2.21 25.95 24.22
C ALA A 27 3.03 24.76 24.73
N THR A 28 3.99 24.25 23.95
CA THR A 28 4.90 23.14 24.32
C THR A 28 5.60 23.27 25.69
N PRO A 29 6.02 24.46 26.15
CA PRO A 29 6.60 24.63 27.50
C PRO A 29 5.64 24.25 28.65
N LEU A 30 4.33 24.23 28.40
CA LEU A 30 3.30 23.97 29.41
C LEU A 30 3.15 22.47 29.73
N VAL A 31 3.51 21.57 28.81
CA VAL A 31 3.40 20.11 29.02
C VAL A 31 4.68 19.51 29.61
N HIS A 32 5.83 20.14 29.40
CA HIS A 32 7.13 19.67 29.92
C HIS A 32 7.47 20.15 31.34
N GLY A 33 6.52 20.76 32.07
CA GLY A 33 6.75 21.15 33.47
C GLY A 33 7.72 22.33 33.64
N GLY A 34 7.93 23.16 32.61
CA GLY A 34 8.69 24.42 32.70
C GLY A 34 8.02 25.52 33.53
N ILE A 35 7.09 25.19 34.43
CA ILE A 35 6.36 26.15 35.27
C ILE A 35 7.28 26.78 36.33
N ALA A 36 8.44 26.19 36.63
CA ALA A 36 9.39 26.79 37.55
C ALA A 36 9.90 28.19 37.12
N THR A 37 9.64 28.63 35.88
CA THR A 37 10.10 29.93 35.38
C THR A 37 9.00 30.78 34.71
N TRP A 38 7.72 30.41 34.78
CA TRP A 38 6.65 31.23 34.21
C TRP A 38 6.16 32.28 35.21
N PRO A 39 6.06 33.59 34.86
CA PRO A 39 5.81 34.67 35.81
C PRO A 39 4.38 34.75 36.39
N LEU A 40 3.53 33.75 36.16
CA LEU A 40 2.15 33.68 36.65
C LEU A 40 1.96 32.40 37.48
N HIS A 41 2.46 32.40 38.71
CA HIS A 41 2.02 31.43 39.72
C HIS A 41 0.55 31.72 40.04
N LEU A 42 -0.36 30.86 39.56
CA LEU A 42 -1.76 30.84 39.98
C LEU A 42 -1.87 30.02 41.28
N PRO A 43 -2.03 30.64 42.47
CA PRO A 43 -1.87 29.95 43.76
C PRO A 43 -3.07 29.07 44.16
N LEU A 44 -4.08 28.93 43.29
CA LEU A 44 -5.41 28.41 43.64
C LEU A 44 -5.73 27.02 43.07
N LEU A 45 -4.80 26.39 42.33
CA LEU A 45 -5.03 25.09 41.67
C LEU A 45 -3.89 24.13 41.97
N ASN A 46 -4.26 22.87 42.26
CA ASN A 46 -3.34 21.77 42.56
C ASN A 46 -2.33 21.56 41.40
N GLN A 47 -1.15 20.98 41.67
CA GLN A 47 -0.03 20.89 40.70
C GLN A 47 -0.39 20.23 39.35
N THR A 48 -1.47 19.47 39.29
CA THR A 48 -1.97 18.79 38.09
C THR A 48 -3.17 19.47 37.41
N THR A 49 -4.04 20.15 38.16
CA THR A 49 -5.29 20.72 37.63
C THR A 49 -5.10 22.08 36.97
N GLY A 50 -4.17 22.90 37.46
CA GLY A 50 -3.83 24.18 36.85
C GLY A 50 -3.32 24.06 35.40
N PRO A 51 -2.30 23.23 35.14
CA PRO A 51 -1.80 23.00 33.78
C PRO A 51 -2.86 22.43 32.83
N ALA A 52 -3.70 21.51 33.30
CA ALA A 52 -4.78 20.92 32.51
C ALA A 52 -5.82 21.95 32.07
N LEU A 53 -6.25 22.84 32.98
CA LEU A 53 -7.16 23.94 32.66
C LEU A 53 -6.58 24.89 31.61
N LEU A 54 -5.31 25.25 31.75
CA LEU A 54 -4.61 26.10 30.78
C LEU A 54 -4.50 25.43 29.41
N ALA A 55 -4.16 24.13 29.36
CA ALA A 55 -4.13 23.36 28.12
C ALA A 55 -5.51 23.33 27.43
N GLY A 56 -6.59 23.14 28.19
CA GLY A 56 -7.96 23.21 27.67
C GLY A 56 -8.32 24.60 27.12
N LEU A 57 -7.96 25.68 27.81
CA LEU A 57 -8.17 27.05 27.33
C LEU A 57 -7.37 27.34 26.04
N MET A 58 -6.15 26.82 25.93
CA MET A 58 -5.33 26.94 24.71
C MET A 58 -5.90 26.11 23.55
N GLY A 59 -6.45 24.93 23.81
CA GLY A 59 -7.20 24.14 22.85
C GLY A 59 -8.39 24.91 22.28
N LEU A 60 -9.21 25.49 23.15
CA LEU A 60 -10.35 26.31 22.78
C LEU A 60 -9.94 27.56 21.98
N ALA A 61 -8.92 28.29 22.44
CA ALA A 61 -8.41 29.47 21.75
C ALA A 61 -7.92 29.12 20.33
N SER A 62 -7.17 28.03 20.20
CA SER A 62 -6.70 27.53 18.90
C SER A 62 -7.88 27.20 17.99
N ALA A 63 -8.91 26.52 18.50
CA ALA A 63 -10.09 26.18 17.73
C ALA A 63 -10.88 27.41 17.26
N LEU A 64 -11.07 28.41 18.13
CA LEU A 64 -11.74 29.67 17.80
C LEU A 64 -10.99 30.43 16.70
N ILE A 65 -9.67 30.54 16.83
CA ILE A 65 -8.81 31.18 15.83
C ILE A 65 -8.93 30.44 14.49
N LEU A 66 -8.85 29.12 14.48
CA LEU A 66 -8.97 28.31 13.26
C LEU A 66 -10.36 28.42 12.62
N ALA A 67 -11.44 28.32 13.40
CA ALA A 67 -12.80 28.42 12.88
C ALA A 67 -13.06 29.80 12.24
N LYS A 68 -12.58 30.88 12.88
CA LYS A 68 -12.75 32.25 12.40
C LYS A 68 -11.86 32.57 11.19
N SER A 69 -10.57 32.20 11.24
CA SER A 69 -9.60 32.54 10.20
C SER A 69 -9.73 31.68 8.93
N VAL A 70 -10.19 30.44 9.04
CA VAL A 70 -10.22 29.47 7.94
C VAL A 70 -11.61 29.27 7.36
N ALA A 71 -12.58 29.03 8.22
CA ALA A 71 -13.94 28.68 7.81
C ALA A 71 -14.92 29.87 7.93
N ARG A 72 -14.46 31.03 8.45
CA ARG A 72 -15.27 32.23 8.72
C ARG A 72 -16.57 31.92 9.46
N ARG A 73 -16.53 30.99 10.42
CA ARG A 73 -17.69 30.53 11.19
C ARG A 73 -17.44 30.59 12.68
N ALA A 74 -18.51 30.66 13.47
CA ALA A 74 -18.47 30.43 14.91
C ALA A 74 -18.50 28.92 15.22
N LEU A 75 -17.89 28.55 16.34
CA LEU A 75 -18.02 27.20 16.90
C LEU A 75 -19.35 27.08 17.64
N SER A 76 -19.97 25.91 17.61
CA SER A 76 -21.07 25.60 18.54
C SER A 76 -20.52 25.38 19.96
N LEU A 77 -21.39 25.47 20.98
CA LEU A 77 -21.01 25.15 22.36
C LEU A 77 -20.43 23.74 22.50
N SER A 78 -20.99 22.77 21.77
CA SER A 78 -20.50 21.39 21.79
C SER A 78 -19.17 21.21 21.07
N GLU A 79 -18.87 21.98 20.03
CA GLU A 79 -17.55 22.01 19.37
C GLU A 79 -16.50 22.64 20.30
N ALA A 80 -16.81 23.81 20.86
CA ALA A 80 -15.95 24.51 21.81
C ALA A 80 -15.61 23.65 23.04
N PHE A 81 -16.61 22.98 23.63
CA PHE A 81 -16.38 22.08 24.77
C PHE A 81 -15.44 20.93 24.41
N ARG A 82 -15.62 20.29 23.25
CA ARG A 82 -14.76 19.17 22.83
C ARG A 82 -13.32 19.61 22.61
N ASP A 83 -13.12 20.75 21.97
CA ASP A 83 -11.77 21.28 21.70
C ASP A 83 -11.05 21.78 22.96
N ALA A 84 -11.80 22.14 24.01
CA ALA A 84 -11.24 22.39 25.35
C ALA A 84 -10.96 21.09 26.11
N ALA A 85 -11.89 20.13 26.07
CA ALA A 85 -11.83 18.89 26.84
C ALA A 85 -10.68 17.96 26.40
N ILE A 86 -10.37 17.89 25.10
CA ILE A 86 -9.35 16.96 24.58
C ILE A 86 -7.96 17.28 25.15
N PRO A 87 -7.40 18.50 25.01
CA PRO A 87 -6.12 18.84 25.64
C PRO A 87 -6.14 18.79 27.17
N PHE A 88 -7.28 19.15 27.79
CA PHE A 88 -7.46 19.05 29.23
C PHE A 88 -7.30 17.60 29.73
N LEU A 89 -8.03 16.65 29.12
CA LEU A 89 -7.99 15.23 29.50
C LEU A 89 -6.62 14.60 29.20
N LEU A 90 -5.99 14.95 28.08
CA LEU A 90 -4.63 14.49 27.75
C LEU A 90 -3.60 14.97 28.78
N THR A 91 -3.75 16.20 29.27
CA THR A 91 -2.86 16.75 30.30
C THR A 91 -3.12 16.09 31.66
N LEU A 92 -4.39 15.79 31.98
CA LEU A 92 -4.74 15.06 33.20
C LEU A 92 -4.22 13.61 33.20
N ALA A 93 -4.23 12.96 32.03
CA ALA A 93 -3.68 11.62 31.82
C ALA A 93 -2.15 11.59 31.77
N SER A 94 -1.49 12.76 31.66
CA SER A 94 -0.04 12.86 31.53
C SER A 94 0.67 12.73 32.87
N HIS A 95 1.60 11.78 33.01
CA HIS A 95 2.37 11.57 34.24
C HIS A 95 3.89 11.63 33.99
N GLN A 96 4.61 12.46 34.75
CA GLN A 96 6.06 12.71 34.56
C GLN A 96 6.93 11.46 34.75
N GLY A 97 6.49 10.51 35.58
CA GLY A 97 7.21 9.25 35.84
C GLY A 97 6.89 8.11 34.88
N VAL A 98 6.11 8.36 33.81
CA VAL A 98 5.74 7.33 32.83
C VAL A 98 6.55 7.53 31.54
N ASP A 99 7.40 6.55 31.25
CA ASP A 99 8.15 6.50 30.00
C ASP A 99 7.30 5.97 28.84
N ILE A 100 7.77 6.21 27.62
CA ILE A 100 7.12 5.67 26.42
C ILE A 100 7.27 4.15 26.46
N TRP A 101 6.19 3.41 26.18
CA TRP A 101 6.22 1.94 26.11
C TRP A 101 6.61 1.19 27.38
N GLN A 102 6.60 1.88 28.52
CA GLN A 102 6.75 1.28 29.82
C GLN A 102 5.67 0.20 30.03
N ALA A 103 6.08 -0.97 30.51
CA ALA A 103 5.13 -2.02 30.89
C ALA A 103 4.24 -1.52 32.04
N PRO A 104 2.91 -1.69 31.97
CA PRO A 104 2.03 -1.29 33.06
C PRO A 104 2.34 -2.11 34.31
N ALA A 105 2.43 -1.45 35.47
CA ALA A 105 2.58 -2.11 36.76
C ALA A 105 1.22 -2.34 37.44
N ALA A 106 0.25 -1.48 37.15
CA ALA A 106 -1.13 -1.55 37.62
C ALA A 106 -2.14 -1.26 36.50
N TRP A 107 -3.39 -1.67 36.70
CA TRP A 107 -4.50 -1.43 35.76
C TRP A 107 -4.77 0.06 35.49
N SER A 108 -4.51 0.93 36.48
CA SER A 108 -4.61 2.38 36.33
C SER A 108 -3.62 2.96 35.33
N ASP A 109 -2.45 2.32 35.15
CA ASP A 109 -1.40 2.82 34.27
C ASP A 109 -1.81 2.78 32.80
N LEU A 110 -2.82 1.96 32.44
CA LEU A 110 -3.39 1.91 31.10
C LEU A 110 -4.03 3.24 30.68
N LEU A 111 -4.49 4.04 31.65
CA LEU A 111 -5.10 5.35 31.41
C LEU A 111 -4.06 6.48 31.40
N HIS A 112 -2.83 6.21 31.87
CA HIS A 112 -1.75 7.18 31.88
C HIS A 112 -0.99 7.19 30.55
N VAL A 113 -0.51 8.37 30.17
CA VAL A 113 0.36 8.56 29.00
C VAL A 113 1.59 9.37 29.40
N SER A 114 2.69 9.19 28.66
CA SER A 114 3.85 10.04 28.85
C SER A 114 3.56 11.48 28.42
N PRO A 115 4.25 12.49 28.98
CA PRO A 115 4.09 13.89 28.57
C PRO A 115 4.34 14.10 27.07
N LEU A 116 5.25 13.30 26.50
CA LEU A 116 5.53 13.30 25.06
C LEU A 116 4.30 12.87 24.26
N CYS A 117 3.68 11.76 24.65
CA CYS A 117 2.51 11.22 23.97
C CYS A 117 1.32 12.19 24.06
N ALA A 118 1.06 12.75 25.25
CA ALA A 118 0.02 13.75 25.46
C ALA A 118 0.21 14.99 24.56
N THR A 119 1.45 15.50 24.48
CA THR A 119 1.82 16.62 23.61
C THR A 119 1.54 16.30 22.14
N PHE A 120 2.00 15.13 21.67
CA PHE A 120 1.80 14.72 20.29
C PHE A 120 0.30 14.60 19.92
N LEU A 121 -0.50 14.01 20.80
CA LEU A 121 -1.95 13.84 20.58
C LEU A 121 -2.69 15.18 20.59
N ALA A 122 -2.30 16.11 21.46
CA ALA A 122 -2.86 17.47 21.46
C ALA A 122 -2.55 18.20 20.14
N LEU A 123 -1.32 18.07 19.62
CA LEU A 123 -0.96 18.63 18.32
C LEU A 123 -1.74 17.95 17.17
N ALA A 124 -1.85 16.62 17.20
CA ALA A 124 -2.60 15.87 16.21
C ALA A 124 -4.08 16.28 16.16
N HIS A 125 -4.68 16.60 17.32
CA HIS A 125 -6.04 17.13 17.42
C HIS A 125 -6.19 18.49 16.72
N ILE A 126 -5.26 19.42 16.98
CA ILE A 126 -5.27 20.75 16.35
C ILE A 126 -5.07 20.61 14.83
N ILE A 127 -4.18 19.72 14.38
CA ILE A 127 -3.96 19.44 12.95
C ILE A 127 -5.23 18.85 12.32
N LEU A 128 -5.90 17.91 12.98
CA LEU A 128 -7.16 17.33 12.51
C LEU A 128 -8.23 18.43 12.33
N LEU A 129 -8.36 19.32 13.32
CA LEU A 129 -9.27 20.46 13.26
C LEU A 129 -8.95 21.39 12.09
N ALA A 130 -7.68 21.79 11.94
CA ALA A 130 -7.19 22.61 10.84
C ALA A 130 -7.50 22.00 9.46
N VAL A 131 -7.25 20.70 9.28
CA VAL A 131 -7.47 19.99 8.02
C VAL A 131 -8.96 19.88 7.69
N CYS A 132 -9.81 19.55 8.67
CA CYS A 132 -11.25 19.46 8.48
C CYS A 132 -11.85 20.81 8.09
N LEU A 133 -11.55 21.87 8.86
CA LEU A 133 -12.03 23.22 8.57
C LEU A 133 -11.52 23.72 7.22
N GLY A 134 -10.24 23.50 6.90
CA GLY A 134 -9.64 23.96 5.64
C GLY A 134 -10.15 23.25 4.39
N LYS A 135 -10.67 22.02 4.50
CA LYS A 135 -11.16 21.24 3.36
C LYS A 135 -12.67 21.28 3.18
N THR A 136 -13.42 21.13 4.26
CA THR A 136 -14.88 20.97 4.20
C THR A 136 -15.62 22.15 4.81
N GLY A 137 -14.92 23.06 5.49
CA GLY A 137 -15.53 24.10 6.32
C GLY A 137 -16.19 23.55 7.59
N ARG A 138 -16.18 22.23 7.81
CA ARG A 138 -16.87 21.56 8.92
C ARG A 138 -15.89 21.13 10.01
N HIS A 139 -16.37 21.10 11.24
CA HIS A 139 -15.66 20.55 12.38
C HIS A 139 -15.37 19.05 12.21
N PRO A 140 -14.28 18.51 12.80
CA PRO A 140 -14.09 17.08 12.92
C PRO A 140 -15.30 16.39 13.55
N SER A 141 -15.65 15.21 13.03
CA SER A 141 -16.68 14.36 13.62
C SER A 141 -16.25 13.88 15.01
N LEU A 142 -17.20 13.70 15.93
CA LEU A 142 -16.94 13.14 17.27
C LEU A 142 -16.15 11.82 17.18
N LEU A 143 -16.50 10.95 16.24
CA LEU A 143 -15.83 9.68 16.01
C LEU A 143 -14.33 9.82 15.69
N ALA A 144 -13.95 10.85 14.94
CA ALA A 144 -12.55 11.10 14.60
C ALA A 144 -11.75 11.57 15.82
N GLN A 145 -12.36 12.40 16.67
CA GLN A 145 -11.74 12.88 17.90
C GLN A 145 -11.65 11.78 18.96
N ALA A 146 -12.72 10.98 19.13
CA ALA A 146 -12.73 9.81 20.00
C ALA A 146 -11.69 8.78 19.53
N GLY A 147 -11.55 8.58 18.23
CA GLY A 147 -10.53 7.68 17.68
C GLY A 147 -9.10 8.12 17.97
N LEU A 148 -8.83 9.43 17.97
CA LEU A 148 -7.53 9.98 18.35
C LEU A 148 -7.20 9.70 19.82
N LEU A 149 -8.19 9.79 20.72
CA LEU A 149 -8.04 9.49 22.14
C LEU A 149 -7.99 7.99 22.44
N ALA A 150 -8.67 7.17 21.65
CA ALA A 150 -8.69 5.71 21.84
C ALA A 150 -7.39 5.04 21.42
N ALA A 151 -6.70 5.57 20.40
CA ALA A 151 -5.46 5.01 19.87
C ALA A 151 -4.37 4.75 20.93
N PRO A 152 -3.99 5.70 21.81
CA PRO A 152 -2.99 5.44 22.86
C PRO A 152 -3.47 4.41 23.89
N LEU A 153 -4.77 4.35 24.20
CA LEU A 153 -5.31 3.39 25.17
C LEU A 153 -5.29 1.96 24.61
N ILE A 154 -5.65 1.80 23.33
CA ILE A 154 -5.55 0.52 22.62
C ILE A 154 -4.08 0.08 22.55
N PHE A 155 -3.16 1.03 22.36
CA PHE A 155 -1.74 0.75 22.37
C PHE A 155 -1.24 0.35 23.77
N ASN A 156 -1.62 1.06 24.82
CA ASN A 156 -1.29 0.71 26.21
C ASN A 156 -1.82 -0.69 26.60
N TRP A 157 -3.00 -1.07 26.10
CA TRP A 157 -3.54 -2.42 26.28
C TRP A 157 -2.60 -3.50 25.72
N LEU A 158 -1.96 -3.26 24.58
CA LEU A 158 -0.98 -4.19 24.01
C LEU A 158 0.27 -4.32 24.90
N LEU A 159 0.66 -3.25 25.62
CA LEU A 159 1.82 -3.26 26.52
C LEU A 159 1.63 -4.20 27.73
N ILE A 160 0.41 -4.63 28.06
CA ILE A 160 0.15 -5.64 29.10
C ILE A 160 0.93 -6.93 28.82
N LEU A 161 1.21 -7.26 27.56
CA LEU A 161 2.03 -8.43 27.19
C LEU A 161 3.44 -8.40 27.81
N GLN A 162 3.94 -7.23 28.21
CA GLN A 162 5.22 -7.06 28.88
C GLN A 162 5.14 -7.22 30.41
N ALA A 163 3.94 -7.37 30.98
CA ALA A 163 3.71 -7.48 32.41
C ALA A 163 3.22 -8.90 32.78
N PRO A 164 4.12 -9.88 33.04
CA PRO A 164 3.75 -11.28 33.24
C PRO A 164 2.70 -11.49 34.33
N ALA A 165 2.76 -10.72 35.42
CA ALA A 165 1.79 -10.79 36.50
C ALA A 165 0.36 -10.42 36.04
N MET A 166 0.22 -9.37 35.25
CA MET A 166 -1.09 -8.94 34.73
C MET A 166 -1.61 -9.90 33.66
N VAL A 167 -0.73 -10.44 32.80
CA VAL A 167 -1.08 -11.51 31.84
C VAL A 167 -1.65 -12.72 32.58
N GLN A 168 -0.98 -13.16 33.65
CA GLN A 168 -1.44 -14.29 34.46
C GLN A 168 -2.79 -13.99 35.13
N GLN A 169 -2.97 -12.78 35.68
CA GLN A 169 -4.23 -12.36 36.30
C GLN A 169 -5.39 -12.41 35.30
N MET A 170 -5.20 -11.94 34.07
CA MET A 170 -6.22 -12.03 33.02
C MET A 170 -6.59 -13.47 32.67
N GLY A 171 -5.59 -14.35 32.57
CA GLY A 171 -5.82 -15.77 32.32
C GLY A 171 -6.55 -16.47 33.47
N ALA A 172 -6.15 -16.19 34.70
CA ALA A 172 -6.73 -16.77 35.91
C ALA A 172 -8.17 -16.28 36.20
N ALA A 173 -8.55 -15.11 35.68
CA ALA A 173 -9.89 -14.57 35.83
C ALA A 173 -10.96 -15.27 34.96
N LEU A 174 -10.57 -16.14 34.02
CA LEU A 174 -11.50 -16.85 33.16
C LEU A 174 -12.28 -17.94 33.93
N PRO A 175 -13.58 -18.14 33.63
CA PRO A 175 -14.32 -19.28 34.14
C PRO A 175 -13.62 -20.61 33.80
N GLY A 176 -13.36 -21.45 34.80
CA GLY A 176 -12.66 -22.72 34.62
C GLY A 176 -11.14 -22.63 34.57
N ALA A 177 -10.53 -21.44 34.74
CA ALA A 177 -9.07 -21.27 34.73
C ALA A 177 -8.33 -22.09 35.80
N GLY A 178 -9.01 -22.48 36.88
CA GLY A 178 -8.47 -23.37 37.92
C GLY A 178 -8.15 -24.79 37.42
N LEU A 179 -8.67 -25.19 36.26
CA LEU A 179 -8.34 -26.47 35.59
C LEU A 179 -7.12 -26.37 34.67
N LEU A 180 -6.68 -25.14 34.36
CA LEU A 180 -5.54 -24.90 33.48
C LEU A 180 -4.24 -24.87 34.30
N THR A 181 -3.15 -25.37 33.70
CA THR A 181 -1.80 -25.17 34.23
C THR A 181 -1.42 -23.68 34.21
N TRP A 182 -0.38 -23.30 34.94
CA TRP A 182 0.11 -21.91 34.93
C TRP A 182 0.42 -21.40 33.51
N ARG A 183 1.00 -22.26 32.63
CA ARG A 183 1.22 -21.96 31.21
C ARG A 183 -0.07 -21.83 30.41
N GLY A 184 -1.09 -22.63 30.76
CA GLY A 184 -2.42 -22.54 30.14
C GLY A 184 -3.12 -21.22 30.48
N GLN A 185 -3.00 -20.76 31.72
CA GLN A 185 -3.47 -19.44 32.15
C GLN A 185 -2.68 -18.31 31.47
N GLU A 186 -1.36 -18.39 31.40
CA GLU A 186 -0.52 -17.41 30.68
C GLU A 186 -0.93 -17.30 29.20
N LEU A 187 -1.13 -18.44 28.52
CA LEU A 187 -1.63 -18.49 27.15
C LEU A 187 -3.00 -17.79 27.05
N ALA A 188 -3.95 -18.18 27.90
CA ALA A 188 -5.28 -17.59 27.88
C ALA A 188 -5.24 -16.06 28.09
N GLY A 189 -4.40 -15.59 29.01
CA GLY A 189 -4.14 -14.17 29.22
C GLY A 189 -3.61 -13.47 27.97
N ARG A 190 -2.56 -14.02 27.32
CA ARG A 190 -2.01 -13.47 26.06
C ARG A 190 -3.06 -13.40 24.95
N VAL A 191 -3.86 -14.46 24.80
CA VAL A 191 -4.90 -14.53 23.77
C VAL A 191 -5.99 -13.48 24.02
N LEU A 192 -6.42 -13.28 25.26
CA LEU A 192 -7.37 -12.24 25.61
C LEU A 192 -6.83 -10.82 25.33
N ILE A 193 -5.57 -10.56 25.67
CA ILE A 193 -4.93 -9.26 25.41
C ILE A 193 -4.88 -8.99 23.91
N LEU A 194 -4.34 -9.93 23.13
CA LEU A 194 -4.22 -9.81 21.68
C LEU A 194 -5.58 -9.75 20.99
N ALA A 195 -6.55 -10.58 21.38
CA ALA A 195 -7.89 -10.54 20.80
C ALA A 195 -8.59 -9.21 21.12
N GLY A 196 -8.42 -8.68 22.33
CA GLY A 196 -8.90 -7.36 22.72
C GLY A 196 -8.30 -6.25 21.86
N PHE A 197 -6.97 -6.26 21.68
CA PHE A 197 -6.26 -5.33 20.80
C PHE A 197 -6.75 -5.42 19.35
N ASN A 198 -6.89 -6.64 18.82
CA ASN A 198 -7.31 -6.91 17.45
C ASN A 198 -8.73 -6.41 17.19
N CYS A 199 -9.67 -6.75 18.08
CA CYS A 199 -11.06 -6.31 18.00
C CYS A 199 -11.17 -4.79 18.14
N ALA A 200 -10.52 -4.18 19.14
CA ALA A 200 -10.57 -2.74 19.36
C ALA A 200 -10.01 -1.97 18.16
N THR A 201 -8.89 -2.42 17.60
CA THR A 201 -8.29 -1.83 16.39
C THR A 201 -9.20 -2.00 15.18
N ALA A 202 -9.77 -3.19 14.96
CA ALA A 202 -10.67 -3.44 13.85
C ALA A 202 -11.96 -2.60 13.95
N ILE A 203 -12.55 -2.48 15.14
CA ILE A 203 -13.71 -1.63 15.42
C ILE A 203 -13.38 -0.17 15.14
N LEU A 204 -12.27 0.33 15.68
CA LEU A 204 -11.84 1.71 15.49
C LEU A 204 -11.62 2.04 14.00
N LEU A 205 -10.90 1.18 13.28
CA LEU A 205 -10.62 1.38 11.86
C LEU A 205 -11.89 1.30 11.00
N ASN A 206 -12.79 0.34 11.26
CA ASN A 206 -14.08 0.28 10.56
C ASN A 206 -14.92 1.52 10.82
N ALA A 207 -15.01 1.97 12.08
CA ALA A 207 -15.78 3.14 12.43
C ALA A 207 -15.21 4.40 11.73
N LEU A 208 -13.89 4.58 11.72
CA LEU A 208 -13.25 5.73 11.06
C LEU A 208 -13.37 5.70 9.52
N CYS A 209 -13.37 4.52 8.91
CA CYS A 209 -13.33 4.36 7.45
C CYS A 209 -14.72 4.23 6.81
N VAL A 210 -15.58 3.38 7.36
CA VAL A 210 -16.91 3.04 6.82
C VAL A 210 -18.07 3.44 7.73
N ARG A 211 -17.79 4.00 8.92
CA ARG A 211 -18.79 4.43 9.92
C ARG A 211 -19.64 3.31 10.51
N THR A 212 -19.20 2.07 10.36
CA THR A 212 -19.85 0.89 10.93
C THR A 212 -18.85 0.13 11.80
N VAL A 213 -19.34 -0.88 12.52
CA VAL A 213 -18.50 -1.84 13.25
C VAL A 213 -18.53 -3.20 12.54
N PRO A 214 -17.50 -4.04 12.66
CA PRO A 214 -17.57 -5.41 12.15
C PRO A 214 -18.77 -6.13 12.77
N ARG A 215 -19.65 -6.71 11.94
CA ARG A 215 -20.80 -7.50 12.40
C ARG A 215 -20.68 -8.99 12.07
N GLU A 216 -19.78 -9.34 11.17
CA GLU A 216 -19.62 -10.71 10.70
C GLU A 216 -18.86 -11.55 11.74
N LEU A 217 -19.47 -12.67 12.16
CA LEU A 217 -18.82 -13.64 13.06
C LEU A 217 -17.48 -14.13 12.51
N LYS A 218 -17.38 -14.30 11.18
CA LYS A 218 -16.15 -14.70 10.48
C LYS A 218 -14.99 -13.74 10.75
N SER A 219 -15.24 -12.43 10.80
CA SER A 219 -14.21 -11.43 11.09
C SER A 219 -13.70 -11.57 12.53
N TYR A 220 -14.58 -11.75 13.51
CA TYR A 220 -14.17 -11.94 14.90
C TYR A 220 -13.45 -13.27 15.12
N LEU A 221 -13.91 -14.36 14.49
CA LEU A 221 -13.23 -15.65 14.53
C LEU A 221 -11.82 -15.56 13.94
N LEU A 222 -11.65 -14.80 12.85
CA LEU A 222 -10.33 -14.55 12.27
C LEU A 222 -9.39 -13.81 13.24
N LEU A 223 -9.87 -12.71 13.84
CA LEU A 223 -9.10 -11.90 14.80
C LEU A 223 -8.75 -12.69 16.07
N LEU A 224 -9.66 -13.55 16.53
CA LEU A 224 -9.41 -14.46 17.65
C LEU A 224 -8.42 -15.55 17.28
N SER A 225 -8.53 -16.12 16.07
CA SER A 225 -7.60 -17.16 15.60
C SER A 225 -6.18 -16.63 15.43
N SER A 226 -6.02 -15.39 14.96
CA SER A 226 -4.70 -14.75 14.87
C SER A 226 -4.12 -14.47 16.26
N ALA A 227 -4.93 -13.96 17.19
CA ALA A 227 -4.54 -13.76 18.58
C ALA A 227 -4.15 -15.08 19.28
N PHE A 228 -4.90 -16.16 19.03
CA PHE A 228 -4.61 -17.48 19.58
C PHE A 228 -3.24 -18.00 19.12
N LEU A 229 -2.99 -17.99 17.80
CA LEU A 229 -1.73 -18.48 17.26
C LEU A 229 -0.55 -17.59 17.67
N ALA A 230 -0.71 -16.28 17.71
CA ALA A 230 0.33 -15.37 18.20
C ALA A 230 0.61 -15.54 19.70
N GLY A 231 -0.41 -15.71 20.53
CA GLY A 231 -0.25 -16.01 21.96
C GLY A 231 0.45 -17.33 22.22
N LEU A 232 0.22 -18.33 21.37
CA LEU A 232 0.86 -19.65 21.41
C LEU A 232 2.31 -19.64 20.89
N SER A 233 2.64 -18.71 20.00
CA SER A 233 3.93 -18.62 19.32
C SER A 233 5.16 -18.64 20.25
N PRO A 234 5.26 -17.81 21.31
CA PRO A 234 6.40 -17.86 22.22
C PRO A 234 6.52 -19.21 22.94
N LEU A 235 5.41 -19.85 23.31
CA LEU A 235 5.43 -21.15 23.98
C LEU A 235 5.95 -22.26 23.05
N LEU A 236 5.60 -22.21 21.77
CA LEU A 236 6.11 -23.14 20.77
C LEU A 236 7.60 -22.90 20.48
N ALA A 237 8.04 -21.65 20.44
CA ALA A 237 9.46 -21.33 20.29
C ALA A 237 10.29 -21.83 21.49
N ASP A 238 9.74 -21.74 22.71
CA ASP A 238 10.33 -22.30 23.93
C ASP A 238 10.35 -23.83 23.89
N MET A 239 9.28 -24.46 23.39
CA MET A 239 9.19 -25.91 23.22
C MET A 239 10.26 -26.42 22.23
N GLY A 240 10.47 -25.71 21.11
CA GLY A 240 11.52 -26.05 20.14
C GLY A 240 12.95 -25.86 20.67
N SER A 241 13.11 -25.12 21.78
CA SER A 241 14.39 -24.91 22.48
C SER A 241 14.38 -25.53 23.88
N SER A 242 13.54 -26.54 24.11
CA SER A 242 13.38 -27.18 25.41
C SER A 242 14.50 -28.20 25.66
N GLN A 243 14.65 -28.59 26.93
CA GLN A 243 15.54 -29.70 27.28
C GLN A 243 15.05 -31.02 26.67
N ASP A 244 13.74 -31.23 26.59
CA ASP A 244 13.15 -32.44 26.01
C ASP A 244 13.51 -32.58 24.52
N VAL A 245 13.43 -31.50 23.75
CA VAL A 245 13.81 -31.49 22.33
C VAL A 245 15.32 -31.70 22.17
N ALA A 246 16.14 -31.11 23.04
CA ALA A 246 17.59 -31.29 23.02
C ALA A 246 18.03 -32.71 23.46
N ALA A 247 17.20 -33.42 24.24
CA ALA A 247 17.47 -34.78 24.69
C ALA A 247 17.14 -35.85 23.62
N LEU A 248 16.39 -35.49 22.57
CA LEU A 248 16.11 -36.39 21.44
C LEU A 248 17.39 -36.68 20.64
N PRO A 249 17.43 -37.81 19.89
CA PRO A 249 18.46 -38.03 18.88
C PRO A 249 18.55 -36.81 17.95
N LEU A 250 19.78 -36.37 17.63
CA LEU A 250 20.04 -35.09 16.96
C LEU A 250 19.11 -34.82 15.77
N GLY A 251 18.91 -35.80 14.87
CA GLY A 251 18.02 -35.64 13.72
C GLY A 251 16.56 -35.38 14.11
N LEU A 252 16.04 -36.06 15.12
CA LEU A 252 14.68 -35.84 15.64
C LEU A 252 14.57 -34.53 16.42
N GLY A 253 15.58 -34.16 17.20
CA GLY A 253 15.65 -32.88 17.91
C GLY A 253 15.64 -31.69 16.94
N VAL A 254 16.43 -31.77 15.87
CA VAL A 254 16.48 -30.75 14.80
C VAL A 254 15.13 -30.64 14.09
N LEU A 255 14.52 -31.77 13.70
CA LEU A 255 13.20 -31.77 13.05
C LEU A 255 12.12 -31.18 13.98
N ALA A 256 12.15 -31.52 15.27
CA ALA A 256 11.23 -30.97 16.26
C ALA A 256 11.43 -29.46 16.42
N ALA A 257 12.67 -28.97 16.52
CA ALA A 257 12.98 -27.54 16.60
C ALA A 257 12.49 -26.76 15.35
N ILE A 258 12.71 -27.33 14.15
CA ILE A 258 12.25 -26.76 12.88
C ILE A 258 10.71 -26.67 12.84
N LEU A 259 10.01 -27.74 13.22
CA LEU A 259 8.53 -27.75 13.24
C LEU A 259 7.98 -26.76 14.26
N CYS A 260 8.57 -26.71 15.47
CA CYS A 260 8.16 -25.79 16.52
C CYS A 260 8.33 -24.33 16.10
N VAL A 261 9.50 -23.96 15.56
CA VAL A 261 9.75 -22.58 15.11
C VAL A 261 8.90 -22.22 13.90
N ALA A 262 8.60 -23.17 13.01
CA ALA A 262 7.74 -22.95 11.86
C ALA A 262 6.32 -22.56 12.28
N VAL A 263 5.74 -23.26 13.25
CA VAL A 263 4.40 -22.92 13.76
C VAL A 263 4.44 -21.63 14.59
N ALA A 264 5.48 -21.41 15.39
CA ALA A 264 5.65 -20.16 16.15
C ALA A 264 5.74 -18.94 15.23
N GLN A 265 6.52 -19.03 14.16
CA GLN A 265 6.65 -17.94 13.19
C GLN A 265 5.40 -17.78 12.34
N ALA A 266 4.68 -18.87 12.04
CA ALA A 266 3.38 -18.78 11.38
C ALA A 266 2.41 -17.91 12.18
N GLY A 267 2.30 -18.12 13.50
CA GLY A 267 1.45 -17.31 14.38
C GLY A 267 1.84 -15.84 14.43
N LEU A 268 3.12 -15.54 14.66
CA LEU A 268 3.66 -14.17 14.66
C LEU A 268 3.40 -13.43 13.34
N TRP A 269 3.67 -14.09 12.20
CA TRP A 269 3.50 -13.49 10.88
C TRP A 269 2.02 -13.32 10.54
N ALA A 270 1.16 -14.29 10.88
CA ALA A 270 -0.28 -14.20 10.66
C ALA A 270 -0.87 -12.98 11.38
N GLU A 271 -0.52 -12.79 12.64
CA GLU A 271 -0.94 -11.64 13.43
C GLU A 271 -0.43 -10.32 12.84
N THR A 272 0.87 -10.24 12.53
CA THR A 272 1.46 -9.05 11.92
C THR A 272 0.78 -8.70 10.58
N PHE A 273 0.52 -9.70 9.73
CA PHE A 273 -0.12 -9.50 8.43
C PHE A 273 -1.59 -9.11 8.55
N VAL A 274 -2.34 -9.70 9.48
CA VAL A 274 -3.73 -9.30 9.75
C VAL A 274 -3.76 -7.85 10.19
N MET A 275 -3.02 -7.47 11.23
CA MET A 275 -3.08 -6.12 11.80
C MET A 275 -2.62 -5.03 10.84
N THR A 276 -1.51 -5.26 10.14
CA THR A 276 -1.06 -4.32 9.10
C THR A 276 -1.96 -4.33 7.86
N GLY A 277 -2.62 -5.46 7.56
CA GLY A 277 -3.64 -5.58 6.51
C GLY A 277 -4.89 -4.76 6.82
N LEU A 278 -5.38 -4.77 8.07
CA LEU A 278 -6.48 -3.93 8.52
C LEU A 278 -6.19 -2.45 8.28
N LEU A 279 -4.99 -2.00 8.66
CA LEU A 279 -4.54 -0.63 8.44
C LEU A 279 -4.47 -0.29 6.95
N MET A 280 -3.89 -1.17 6.13
CA MET A 280 -3.82 -0.98 4.68
C MET A 280 -5.21 -0.87 4.04
N ASP A 281 -6.14 -1.74 4.44
CA ASP A 281 -7.51 -1.72 3.95
C ASP A 281 -8.20 -0.41 4.34
N ALA A 282 -8.09 -0.02 5.61
CA ALA A 282 -8.60 1.25 6.14
C ALA A 282 -8.08 2.45 5.32
N MET A 283 -6.77 2.50 5.05
CA MET A 283 -6.15 3.58 4.27
C MET A 283 -6.62 3.64 2.81
N LYS A 284 -6.86 2.47 2.20
CA LYS A 284 -7.46 2.36 0.85
C LYS A 284 -8.94 2.71 0.82
N GLY A 285 -9.56 2.83 1.99
CA GLY A 285 -11.00 2.95 2.16
C GLY A 285 -11.71 1.61 2.12
N ARG A 286 -11.03 0.47 1.97
CA ARG A 286 -11.68 -0.84 2.04
C ARG A 286 -12.21 -1.10 3.44
N ARG A 287 -13.26 -1.91 3.56
CA ARG A 287 -13.79 -2.40 4.84
C ARG A 287 -12.71 -3.23 5.56
N PRO A 288 -12.15 -2.76 6.70
CA PRO A 288 -11.15 -3.53 7.44
C PRO A 288 -11.77 -4.82 8.01
N ALA A 289 -11.00 -5.90 8.04
CA ALA A 289 -11.43 -7.24 8.50
C ALA A 289 -12.58 -7.86 7.66
N GLY A 290 -12.91 -7.27 6.50
CA GLY A 290 -13.83 -7.87 5.54
C GLY A 290 -13.20 -9.03 4.77
N TYR A 291 -13.61 -9.23 3.53
CA TYR A 291 -13.21 -10.34 2.66
C TYR A 291 -11.67 -10.59 2.61
N TRP A 292 -10.84 -9.55 2.75
CA TRP A 292 -9.38 -9.63 2.62
C TRP A 292 -8.65 -10.20 3.85
N GLY A 293 -9.27 -10.19 5.03
CA GLY A 293 -8.62 -10.53 6.28
C GLY A 293 -8.08 -11.97 6.28
N ALA A 294 -8.88 -12.93 5.81
CA ALA A 294 -8.50 -14.34 5.73
C ALA A 294 -7.28 -14.57 4.84
N ARG A 295 -7.12 -13.77 3.78
CA ARG A 295 -5.93 -13.82 2.94
C ARG A 295 -4.70 -13.33 3.67
N SER A 296 -4.78 -12.18 4.34
CA SER A 296 -3.65 -11.65 5.12
C SER A 296 -3.19 -12.66 6.17
N PHE A 297 -4.13 -13.30 6.85
CA PHE A 297 -3.87 -14.39 7.80
C PHE A 297 -3.15 -15.57 7.14
N LYS A 298 -3.69 -16.11 6.03
CA LYS A 298 -3.09 -17.23 5.29
C LYS A 298 -1.69 -16.89 4.75
N ASP A 299 -1.53 -15.71 4.17
CA ASP A 299 -0.26 -15.25 3.62
C ASP A 299 0.80 -15.15 4.74
N GLY A 300 0.43 -14.65 5.92
CA GLY A 300 1.30 -14.62 7.10
C GLY A 300 1.67 -16.04 7.56
N LEU A 301 0.69 -16.94 7.72
CA LEU A 301 0.94 -18.33 8.14
C LEU A 301 1.94 -19.05 7.21
N VAL A 302 1.68 -19.02 5.91
CA VAL A 302 2.48 -19.74 4.91
C VAL A 302 3.88 -19.15 4.84
N LYS A 303 4.01 -17.82 4.83
CA LYS A 303 5.32 -17.16 4.71
C LYS A 303 6.16 -17.36 5.97
N GLY A 304 5.58 -17.18 7.16
CA GLY A 304 6.28 -17.33 8.43
C GLY A 304 6.79 -18.75 8.66
N SER A 305 5.94 -19.75 8.44
CA SER A 305 6.35 -21.17 8.52
C SER A 305 7.42 -21.54 7.50
N THR A 306 7.23 -21.15 6.23
CA THR A 306 8.19 -21.46 5.17
C THR A 306 9.55 -20.81 5.41
N TYR A 307 9.57 -19.51 5.75
CA TYR A 307 10.81 -18.77 6.00
C TYR A 307 11.62 -19.42 7.12
N SER A 308 11.01 -19.63 8.27
CA SER A 308 11.71 -20.12 9.47
C SER A 308 12.13 -21.58 9.34
N ALA A 309 11.30 -22.43 8.73
CA ALA A 309 11.69 -23.80 8.44
C ALA A 309 12.88 -23.89 7.48
N LEU A 310 12.89 -23.07 6.42
CA LEU A 310 14.01 -23.00 5.48
C LEU A 310 15.26 -22.39 6.12
N PHE A 311 15.12 -21.31 6.89
CA PHE A 311 16.23 -20.65 7.55
C PHE A 311 16.92 -21.61 8.51
N LEU A 312 16.17 -22.19 9.45
CA LEU A 312 16.73 -23.06 10.47
C LEU A 312 17.21 -24.39 9.86
N GLY A 313 16.44 -24.95 8.93
CA GLY A 313 16.84 -26.14 8.18
C GLY A 313 18.14 -25.94 7.41
N LEU A 314 18.34 -24.77 6.80
CA LEU A 314 19.60 -24.42 6.13
C LEU A 314 20.76 -24.35 7.12
N MET A 315 20.58 -23.70 8.28
CA MET A 315 21.63 -23.61 9.31
C MET A 315 22.08 -25.00 9.78
N PHE A 316 21.14 -25.89 10.12
CA PHE A 316 21.47 -27.26 10.51
C PHE A 316 22.02 -28.11 9.36
N THR A 317 21.60 -27.86 8.12
CA THR A 317 22.18 -28.52 6.95
C THR A 317 23.65 -28.14 6.79
N VAL A 318 23.98 -26.86 6.92
CA VAL A 318 25.38 -26.38 6.88
C VAL A 318 26.19 -26.99 8.02
N GLU A 319 25.66 -27.03 9.24
CA GLU A 319 26.34 -27.66 10.39
C GLU A 319 26.62 -29.15 10.13
N THR A 320 25.62 -29.87 9.62
CA THR A 320 25.75 -31.30 9.28
C THR A 320 26.78 -31.52 8.17
N MET A 321 26.84 -30.62 7.17
CA MET A 321 27.84 -30.67 6.11
C MET A 321 29.25 -30.40 6.64
N VAL A 322 29.42 -29.40 7.51
CA VAL A 322 30.71 -29.06 8.13
C VAL A 322 31.20 -30.19 9.03
N ALA A 323 30.29 -30.83 9.78
CA ALA A 323 30.60 -31.96 10.65
C ALA A 323 30.73 -33.31 9.92
N SER A 324 30.47 -33.36 8.61
CA SER A 324 30.44 -34.62 7.84
C SER A 324 31.85 -35.20 7.66
N PRO A 325 32.14 -36.41 8.19
CA PRO A 325 33.44 -37.05 8.01
C PRO A 325 33.75 -37.35 6.54
N LEU A 326 32.73 -37.62 5.72
CA LEU A 326 32.88 -37.88 4.29
C LEU A 326 33.30 -36.61 3.54
N LEU A 327 32.61 -35.49 3.75
CA LEU A 327 32.97 -34.23 3.09
C LEU A 327 34.34 -33.74 3.54
N LEU A 328 34.68 -33.95 4.82
CA LEU A 328 36.01 -33.67 5.36
C LEU A 328 37.07 -34.55 4.69
N ALA A 329 36.83 -35.86 4.54
CA ALA A 329 37.75 -36.78 3.88
C ALA A 329 37.94 -36.43 2.39
N VAL A 330 36.86 -36.11 1.67
CA VAL A 330 36.93 -35.65 0.27
C VAL A 330 37.73 -34.35 0.16
N HIS A 331 37.52 -33.39 1.07
CA HIS A 331 38.27 -32.15 1.11
C HIS A 331 39.75 -32.37 1.41
N GLN A 332 40.09 -33.31 2.30
CA GLN A 332 41.47 -33.66 2.62
C GLN A 332 42.21 -34.35 1.46
N VAL A 333 41.54 -35.22 0.70
CA VAL A 333 42.16 -36.00 -0.39
C VAL A 333 42.15 -35.26 -1.73
N GLN A 334 41.08 -34.54 -2.05
CA GLN A 334 40.88 -33.82 -3.32
C GLN A 334 40.33 -32.40 -3.07
N PRO A 335 41.14 -31.49 -2.51
CA PRO A 335 40.68 -30.17 -2.08
C PRO A 335 40.14 -29.32 -3.24
N LEU A 336 40.75 -29.38 -4.42
CA LEU A 336 40.27 -28.66 -5.60
C LEU A 336 38.85 -29.11 -5.99
N LEU A 337 38.66 -30.43 -6.13
CA LEU A 337 37.37 -30.99 -6.50
C LEU A 337 36.30 -30.68 -5.44
N GLY A 338 36.66 -30.75 -4.16
CA GLY A 338 35.80 -30.37 -3.04
C GLY A 338 35.30 -28.93 -3.14
N HIS A 339 36.20 -27.94 -3.31
CA HIS A 339 35.80 -26.53 -3.44
C HIS A 339 34.94 -26.28 -4.68
N VAL A 340 35.31 -26.85 -5.83
CA VAL A 340 34.60 -26.67 -7.10
C VAL A 340 33.18 -27.26 -7.01
N LEU A 341 33.03 -28.50 -6.54
CA LEU A 341 31.72 -29.16 -6.47
C LEU A 341 30.80 -28.52 -5.43
N LEU A 342 31.33 -28.17 -4.26
CA LEU A 342 30.54 -27.51 -3.21
C LEU A 342 30.06 -26.13 -3.67
N ALA A 343 30.94 -25.31 -4.24
CA ALA A 343 30.57 -23.98 -4.71
C ALA A 343 29.61 -24.06 -5.92
N ALA A 344 29.82 -25.00 -6.85
CA ALA A 344 28.92 -25.25 -7.97
C ALA A 344 27.52 -25.67 -7.50
N GLY A 345 27.41 -26.58 -6.52
CA GLY A 345 26.13 -27.02 -5.97
C GLY A 345 25.43 -25.97 -5.10
N PHE A 346 26.19 -25.08 -4.45
CA PHE A 346 25.67 -24.01 -3.61
C PHE A 346 25.15 -22.80 -4.41
N MET A 347 25.73 -22.49 -5.56
CA MET A 347 25.40 -21.27 -6.32
C MET A 347 23.90 -21.16 -6.72
N PRO A 348 23.22 -22.21 -7.21
CA PRO A 348 21.77 -22.16 -7.45
C PRO A 348 20.93 -21.88 -6.20
N LEU A 349 21.32 -22.46 -5.06
CA LEU A 349 20.68 -22.22 -3.76
C LEU A 349 20.91 -20.78 -3.30
N ALA A 350 22.15 -20.29 -3.35
CA ALA A 350 22.52 -18.93 -2.97
C ALA A 350 21.75 -17.88 -3.78
N LYS A 351 21.68 -18.05 -5.11
CA LYS A 351 20.85 -17.19 -5.98
C LYS A 351 19.39 -17.21 -5.55
N THR A 352 18.83 -18.40 -5.30
CA THR A 352 17.42 -18.54 -4.92
C THR A 352 17.12 -17.87 -3.58
N ILE A 353 18.01 -18.02 -2.59
CA ILE A 353 17.90 -17.36 -1.27
C ILE A 353 17.92 -15.84 -1.45
N LEU A 354 18.89 -15.31 -2.19
CA LEU A 354 19.03 -13.86 -2.42
C LEU A 354 17.84 -13.25 -3.19
N GLU A 355 17.18 -14.02 -4.05
CA GLU A 355 15.96 -13.62 -4.77
C GLU A 355 14.68 -13.78 -3.95
N SER A 356 14.77 -14.25 -2.71
CA SER A 356 13.60 -14.49 -1.85
C SER A 356 13.22 -13.23 -1.09
N PHE A 357 12.03 -12.70 -1.37
CA PHE A 357 11.44 -11.56 -0.67
C PHE A 357 9.91 -11.68 -0.65
N ASP A 358 9.25 -10.82 0.14
CA ASP A 358 7.80 -10.75 0.21
C ASP A 358 7.18 -10.38 -1.15
N GLY A 359 6.45 -11.31 -1.77
CA GLY A 359 5.89 -11.18 -3.12
C GLY A 359 6.63 -11.97 -4.21
N SER A 360 7.75 -12.61 -3.89
CA SER A 360 8.38 -13.60 -4.77
C SER A 360 7.47 -14.83 -4.96
N LYS A 361 7.73 -15.62 -6.03
CA LYS A 361 7.02 -16.89 -6.30
C LYS A 361 7.16 -17.89 -5.12
N PRO A 362 6.58 -19.10 -5.15
CA PRO A 362 6.94 -20.12 -4.17
C PRO A 362 8.44 -20.48 -4.24
N PHE A 363 9.10 -20.61 -3.09
CA PHE A 363 10.56 -20.85 -2.98
C PHE A 363 10.99 -22.12 -3.72
N HIS A 364 10.33 -23.25 -3.46
CA HIS A 364 10.64 -24.55 -4.06
C HIS A 364 10.64 -24.51 -5.60
N PHE A 365 9.67 -23.80 -6.19
CA PHE A 365 9.57 -23.66 -7.64
C PHE A 365 10.76 -22.88 -8.22
N ARG A 366 11.18 -21.79 -7.54
CA ARG A 366 12.38 -21.06 -7.95
C ARG A 366 13.65 -21.88 -7.74
N LEU A 367 13.74 -22.61 -6.64
CA LEU A 367 14.89 -23.45 -6.32
C LEU A 367 15.11 -24.47 -7.43
N MET A 368 14.08 -25.26 -7.74
CA MET A 368 14.13 -26.25 -8.80
C MET A 368 14.50 -25.61 -10.15
N ASN A 369 13.89 -24.48 -10.51
CA ASN A 369 14.27 -23.77 -11.74
C ASN A 369 15.72 -23.28 -11.74
N SER A 370 16.28 -22.85 -10.61
CA SER A 370 17.69 -22.47 -10.52
C SER A 370 18.62 -23.69 -10.67
N TYR A 371 18.27 -24.83 -10.08
CA TYR A 371 19.03 -26.08 -10.27
C TYR A 371 18.95 -26.62 -11.70
N LEU A 372 17.98 -26.18 -12.51
CA LEU A 372 17.91 -26.49 -13.95
C LEU A 372 18.77 -25.56 -14.83
N GLN A 373 19.49 -24.59 -14.27
CA GLN A 373 20.29 -23.61 -15.02
C GLN A 373 21.79 -23.94 -15.02
N PRO A 374 22.37 -24.46 -16.11
CA PRO A 374 23.77 -24.92 -16.15
C PRO A 374 24.80 -23.82 -15.83
N HIS A 375 24.52 -22.58 -16.25
CA HIS A 375 25.43 -21.46 -16.06
C HIS A 375 25.65 -21.11 -14.58
N LEU A 376 24.72 -21.45 -13.68
CA LEU A 376 24.89 -21.22 -12.24
C LEU A 376 25.93 -22.15 -11.62
N TYR A 377 25.94 -23.42 -12.02
CA TYR A 377 26.98 -24.36 -11.59
C TYR A 377 28.36 -23.92 -12.05
N LEU A 378 28.46 -23.42 -13.30
CA LEU A 378 29.73 -22.92 -13.82
C LEU A 378 30.24 -21.70 -13.04
N ARG A 379 29.35 -20.75 -12.71
CA ARG A 379 29.69 -19.61 -11.84
C ARG A 379 30.19 -20.07 -10.48
N GLY A 380 29.50 -21.01 -9.86
CA GLY A 380 29.91 -21.60 -8.58
C GLY A 380 31.24 -22.34 -8.68
N ALA A 381 31.46 -23.14 -9.73
CA ALA A 381 32.71 -23.84 -9.98
C ALA A 381 33.91 -22.88 -10.11
N ILE A 382 33.74 -21.76 -10.84
CA ILE A 382 34.77 -20.72 -10.98
C ILE A 382 35.08 -20.08 -9.63
N LEU A 383 34.07 -19.76 -8.82
CA LEU A 383 34.28 -19.24 -7.47
C LEU A 383 34.99 -20.25 -6.57
N GLY A 384 34.61 -21.53 -6.62
CA GLY A 384 35.26 -22.62 -5.90
C GLY A 384 36.72 -22.79 -6.28
N LEU A 385 37.04 -22.71 -7.57
CA LEU A 385 38.43 -22.69 -8.06
C LEU A 385 39.20 -21.49 -7.48
N GLY A 386 38.60 -20.30 -7.47
CA GLY A 386 39.22 -19.11 -6.87
C GLY A 386 39.48 -19.27 -5.36
N MET A 387 38.55 -19.86 -4.62
CA MET A 387 38.71 -20.16 -3.18
C MET A 387 39.76 -21.24 -2.91
N TYR A 388 40.01 -22.14 -3.86
CA TYR A 388 41.11 -23.10 -3.78
C TYR A 388 42.48 -22.43 -4.05
N ILE A 389 42.57 -21.59 -5.09
CA ILE A 389 43.82 -20.88 -5.44
C ILE A 389 44.21 -19.89 -4.33
N ILE A 390 43.24 -19.20 -3.74
CA ILE A 390 43.44 -18.28 -2.63
C ILE A 390 42.60 -18.78 -1.44
N PRO A 391 43.19 -19.62 -0.57
CA PRO A 391 42.48 -20.19 0.57
C PRO A 391 41.85 -19.10 1.44
N VAL A 392 40.60 -19.30 1.86
CA VAL A 392 39.84 -18.33 2.67
C VAL A 392 40.60 -17.93 3.94
N THR A 393 41.30 -18.89 4.56
CA THR A 393 42.13 -18.66 5.76
C THR A 393 43.25 -17.64 5.53
N VAL A 394 43.83 -17.61 4.32
CA VAL A 394 44.82 -16.60 3.93
C VAL A 394 44.13 -15.33 3.47
N PHE A 395 43.03 -15.47 2.73
CA PHE A 395 42.29 -14.37 2.12
C PHE A 395 41.79 -13.35 3.15
N ILE A 396 41.14 -13.81 4.22
CA ILE A 396 40.51 -12.90 5.21
C ILE A 396 41.52 -12.06 5.98
N HIS A 397 42.78 -12.50 6.10
CA HIS A 397 43.83 -11.79 6.82
C HIS A 397 44.57 -10.74 5.97
N LYS A 398 44.27 -10.63 4.67
CA LYS A 398 44.86 -9.61 3.80
C LYS A 398 44.35 -8.21 4.14
N ALA A 399 45.11 -7.19 3.74
CA ALA A 399 44.72 -5.81 3.90
C ALA A 399 43.36 -5.52 3.21
N PRO A 400 42.56 -4.57 3.70
CA PRO A 400 41.21 -4.32 3.18
C PRO A 400 41.16 -4.06 1.68
N LEU A 401 42.15 -3.34 1.13
CA LEU A 401 42.22 -3.04 -0.31
C LEU A 401 42.55 -4.29 -1.13
N ASP A 402 43.48 -5.12 -0.68
CA ASP A 402 43.85 -6.37 -1.38
C ASP A 402 42.68 -7.34 -1.43
N ARG A 403 41.94 -7.48 -0.32
CA ARG A 403 40.72 -8.30 -0.27
C ARG A 403 39.68 -7.78 -1.26
N PHE A 404 39.46 -6.47 -1.29
CA PHE A 404 38.53 -5.85 -2.24
C PHE A 404 38.93 -6.14 -3.68
N LEU A 405 40.18 -5.89 -4.08
CA LEU A 405 40.64 -6.07 -5.46
C LEU A 405 40.62 -7.54 -5.91
N LEU A 406 41.03 -8.47 -5.04
CA LEU A 406 40.93 -9.90 -5.33
C LEU A 406 39.46 -10.34 -5.45
N GLY A 407 38.59 -9.82 -4.60
CA GLY A 407 37.14 -10.02 -4.70
C GLY A 407 36.56 -9.50 -6.01
N VAL A 408 36.99 -8.32 -6.46
CA VAL A 408 36.60 -7.75 -7.77
C VAL A 408 37.00 -8.68 -8.89
N LEU A 409 38.24 -9.18 -8.88
CA LEU A 409 38.72 -10.10 -9.89
C LEU A 409 37.91 -11.41 -9.90
N MET A 410 37.76 -12.06 -8.74
CA MET A 410 37.00 -13.31 -8.62
C MET A 410 35.54 -13.15 -9.06
N GLY A 411 34.87 -12.08 -8.63
CA GLY A 411 33.49 -11.79 -8.99
C GLY A 411 33.32 -11.48 -10.48
N ALA A 412 34.24 -10.71 -11.07
CA ALA A 412 34.21 -10.37 -12.49
C ALA A 412 34.40 -11.62 -13.36
N VAL A 413 35.38 -12.47 -13.01
CA VAL A 413 35.64 -13.74 -13.72
C VAL A 413 34.50 -14.72 -13.54
N ALA A 414 33.96 -14.87 -12.33
CA ALA A 414 32.81 -15.74 -12.09
C ALA A 414 31.61 -15.35 -12.95
N TYR A 415 31.28 -14.06 -13.04
CA TYR A 415 30.11 -13.63 -13.81
C TYR A 415 30.37 -13.62 -15.31
N ALA A 416 31.34 -12.83 -15.78
CA ALA A 416 31.59 -12.64 -17.20
C ALA A 416 32.28 -13.85 -17.83
N GLY A 417 33.23 -14.47 -17.12
CA GLY A 417 33.93 -15.67 -17.58
C GLY A 417 32.98 -16.86 -17.76
N ALA A 418 32.02 -17.07 -16.84
CA ALA A 418 31.00 -18.09 -17.01
C ALA A 418 30.13 -17.83 -18.26
N ASN A 419 29.74 -16.58 -18.51
CA ASN A 419 28.94 -16.23 -19.70
C ASN A 419 29.72 -16.48 -20.99
N VAL A 420 30.99 -16.05 -21.06
CA VAL A 420 31.86 -16.29 -22.22
C VAL A 420 32.06 -17.79 -22.45
N ALA A 421 32.30 -18.57 -21.39
CA ALA A 421 32.44 -20.02 -21.50
C ALA A 421 31.14 -20.70 -21.98
N MET A 422 29.97 -20.24 -21.53
CA MET A 422 28.68 -20.73 -22.04
C MET A 422 28.47 -20.38 -23.51
N ASP A 423 28.82 -19.16 -23.93
CA ASP A 423 28.78 -18.77 -25.35
C ASP A 423 29.71 -19.65 -26.19
N CYS A 424 30.94 -19.93 -25.73
CA CYS A 424 31.85 -20.87 -26.38
C CYS A 424 31.21 -22.27 -26.54
N LEU A 425 30.60 -22.80 -25.47
CA LEU A 425 29.94 -24.10 -25.51
C LEU A 425 28.75 -24.14 -26.49
N ASP A 426 27.98 -23.05 -26.57
CA ASP A 426 26.87 -22.93 -27.51
C ASP A 426 27.35 -22.81 -28.95
N MET A 427 28.49 -22.15 -29.19
CA MET A 427 29.14 -22.12 -30.50
C MET A 427 29.68 -23.49 -30.91
N LEU A 428 30.36 -24.19 -29.99
CA LEU A 428 30.86 -25.57 -30.23
C LEU A 428 29.72 -26.56 -30.53
N ARG A 429 28.53 -26.32 -29.96
CA ARG A 429 27.31 -27.12 -30.21
C ARG A 429 26.53 -26.67 -31.45
N GLY A 430 27.01 -25.67 -32.19
CA GLY A 430 26.32 -25.11 -33.35
C GLY A 430 25.02 -24.38 -33.04
N ARG A 431 24.73 -24.07 -31.76
CA ARG A 431 23.52 -23.35 -31.34
C ARG A 431 23.62 -21.84 -31.56
N ARG A 432 24.85 -21.31 -31.66
CA ARG A 432 25.15 -19.90 -31.94
C ARG A 432 26.36 -19.79 -32.88
N SER A 433 26.43 -18.71 -33.66
CA SER A 433 27.54 -18.43 -34.58
C SER A 433 28.52 -17.37 -34.08
N HIS A 434 28.13 -16.60 -33.05
CA HIS A 434 28.89 -15.47 -32.53
C HIS A 434 28.68 -15.32 -31.01
N PHE A 435 29.67 -14.71 -30.35
CA PHE A 435 29.57 -14.30 -28.95
C PHE A 435 28.48 -13.25 -28.74
N GLN A 436 27.97 -13.15 -27.50
CA GLN A 436 27.21 -11.98 -27.10
C GLN A 436 28.05 -10.71 -27.22
N SER A 437 27.36 -9.57 -27.38
CA SER A 437 28.01 -8.25 -27.40
C SER A 437 28.94 -8.08 -26.19
N TRP A 438 30.14 -7.55 -26.43
CA TRP A 438 31.12 -7.25 -25.37
C TRP A 438 30.54 -6.40 -24.24
N ARG A 439 29.50 -5.59 -24.54
CA ARG A 439 28.78 -4.77 -23.58
C ARG A 439 28.08 -5.60 -22.49
N VAL A 440 27.58 -6.79 -22.83
CA VAL A 440 26.97 -7.73 -21.88
C VAL A 440 28.03 -8.31 -20.95
N SER A 441 29.16 -8.73 -21.51
CA SER A 441 30.29 -9.26 -20.73
C SER A 441 30.90 -8.21 -19.81
N LEU A 442 31.09 -6.97 -20.29
CA LEU A 442 31.56 -5.86 -19.46
C LEU A 442 30.58 -5.55 -18.33
N THR A 443 29.28 -5.48 -18.64
CA THR A 443 28.26 -5.24 -17.61
C THR A 443 28.28 -6.35 -16.56
N GLY A 444 28.37 -7.61 -17.00
CA GLY A 444 28.51 -8.75 -16.11
C GLY A 444 29.77 -8.69 -15.24
N ALA A 445 30.91 -8.30 -15.82
CA ALA A 445 32.18 -8.16 -15.12
C ALA A 445 32.11 -7.05 -14.05
N LEU A 446 31.52 -5.90 -14.37
CA LEU A 446 31.34 -4.79 -13.43
C LEU A 446 30.40 -5.16 -12.29
N LEU A 447 29.26 -5.79 -12.59
CA LEU A 447 28.30 -6.23 -11.57
C LEU A 447 28.87 -7.32 -10.67
N GLY A 448 29.47 -8.36 -11.27
CA GLY A 448 30.12 -9.45 -10.54
C GLY A 448 31.29 -8.95 -9.71
N GLY A 449 32.13 -8.09 -10.28
CA GLY A 449 33.28 -7.50 -9.60
C GLY A 449 32.88 -6.60 -8.44
N PHE A 450 31.86 -5.76 -8.61
CA PHE A 450 31.34 -4.94 -7.52
C PHE A 450 30.88 -5.79 -6.32
N VAL A 451 30.08 -6.84 -6.56
CA VAL A 451 29.60 -7.72 -5.48
C VAL A 451 30.75 -8.51 -4.84
N GLY A 452 31.63 -9.09 -5.67
CA GLY A 452 32.78 -9.83 -5.18
C GLY A 452 33.70 -8.96 -4.33
N GLY A 453 33.97 -7.73 -4.75
CA GLY A 453 34.77 -6.76 -4.00
C GLY A 453 34.09 -6.34 -2.69
N ALA A 454 32.80 -6.01 -2.72
CA ALA A 454 32.06 -5.58 -1.53
C ALA A 454 32.01 -6.68 -0.45
N ILE A 455 31.70 -7.93 -0.82
CA ILE A 455 31.68 -9.06 0.12
C ILE A 455 33.09 -9.29 0.69
N SER A 456 34.11 -9.26 -0.17
CA SER A 456 35.49 -9.52 0.24
C SER A 456 36.08 -8.46 1.17
N TRP A 457 35.74 -7.20 0.93
CA TRP A 457 36.09 -6.09 1.83
C TRP A 457 35.43 -6.28 3.21
N TYR A 458 34.17 -6.69 3.22
CA TYR A 458 33.38 -6.86 4.43
C TYR A 458 33.85 -8.03 5.31
N VAL A 459 34.17 -9.17 4.69
CA VAL A 459 34.52 -10.41 5.42
C VAL A 459 36.01 -10.40 5.80
N ASP A 460 36.29 -9.92 7.03
CA ASP A 460 37.59 -10.03 7.72
C ASP A 460 37.50 -11.00 8.91
N PRO A 461 38.58 -11.24 9.68
CA PRO A 461 38.53 -12.19 10.80
C PRO A 461 37.54 -11.79 11.90
N THR A 462 37.41 -10.48 12.19
CA THR A 462 36.47 -9.98 13.20
C THR A 462 35.02 -10.16 12.75
N GLN A 463 34.74 -9.85 11.48
CA GLN A 463 33.42 -10.09 10.89
C GLN A 463 33.09 -11.57 10.85
N SER A 464 34.07 -12.41 10.48
CA SER A 464 33.90 -13.86 10.45
C SER A 464 33.58 -14.42 11.83
N ALA A 465 34.22 -13.91 12.89
CA ALA A 465 33.92 -14.30 14.27
C ALA A 465 32.48 -13.97 14.67
N VAL A 466 31.97 -12.79 14.32
CA VAL A 466 30.57 -12.40 14.58
C VAL A 466 29.58 -13.35 13.89
N VAL A 467 29.83 -13.65 12.61
CA VAL A 467 28.96 -14.55 11.82
C VAL A 467 28.99 -15.97 12.38
N VAL A 468 30.18 -16.49 12.71
CA VAL A 468 30.35 -17.84 13.27
C VAL A 468 29.68 -17.95 14.62
N GLU A 469 29.83 -16.95 15.49
CA GLU A 469 29.19 -16.95 16.80
C GLU A 469 27.67 -16.92 16.68
N LYS A 470 27.13 -16.12 15.74
CA LYS A 470 25.70 -16.14 15.47
C LYS A 470 25.22 -17.48 14.92
N PHE A 471 25.96 -18.05 13.97
CA PHE A 471 25.65 -19.33 13.38
C PHE A 471 25.55 -20.43 14.46
N ARG A 472 26.50 -20.46 15.41
CA ARG A 472 26.47 -21.37 16.57
C ARG A 472 25.18 -21.24 17.37
N LEU A 473 24.70 -20.03 17.62
CA LEU A 473 23.44 -19.83 18.35
C LEU A 473 22.23 -20.43 17.62
N TYR A 474 22.18 -20.37 16.29
CA TYR A 474 21.09 -20.98 15.51
C TYR A 474 21.16 -22.51 15.43
N VAL A 475 22.36 -23.10 15.51
CA VAL A 475 22.52 -24.57 15.45
C VAL A 475 22.56 -25.23 16.83
N THR A 476 22.51 -24.43 17.90
CA THR A 476 22.45 -24.93 19.28
C THR A 476 21.00 -25.15 19.71
N LEU A 477 20.57 -26.40 19.85
CA LEU A 477 19.19 -26.73 20.24
C LEU A 477 18.79 -26.13 21.60
N ARG A 478 19.70 -26.16 22.58
CA ARG A 478 19.51 -25.61 23.94
C ARG A 478 20.81 -24.99 24.45
N LEU A 479 20.73 -23.76 24.94
CA LEU A 479 21.84 -23.08 25.60
C LEU A 479 21.91 -23.46 27.09
N GLY A 480 23.13 -23.61 27.62
CA GLY A 480 23.36 -23.92 29.02
C GLY A 480 23.01 -22.77 29.97
N ASN A 481 23.37 -21.53 29.59
CA ASN A 481 23.12 -20.31 30.36
C ASN A 481 22.34 -19.30 29.50
N PRO A 482 21.01 -19.41 29.43
CA PRO A 482 20.21 -18.47 28.67
C PRO A 482 20.13 -17.10 29.36
N HIS A 483 20.21 -16.02 28.60
CA HIS A 483 19.96 -14.67 29.10
C HIS A 483 18.70 -14.07 28.47
N ASP A 484 18.15 -13.04 29.12
CA ASP A 484 17.00 -12.33 28.59
C ASP A 484 17.34 -11.53 27.34
N TYR A 485 16.46 -11.61 26.34
CA TYR A 485 16.59 -10.86 25.09
C TYR A 485 15.91 -9.50 25.27
N ILE A 486 16.70 -8.50 25.65
CA ILE A 486 16.23 -7.14 25.91
C ILE A 486 16.44 -6.29 24.66
N ILE A 487 15.40 -5.60 24.22
CA ILE A 487 15.45 -4.60 23.16
C ILE A 487 15.15 -3.21 23.70
N TYR A 488 15.63 -2.19 23.00
CA TYR A 488 15.41 -0.79 23.33
C TYR A 488 14.82 -0.06 22.11
N PRO A 489 13.51 -0.19 21.88
CA PRO A 489 12.86 0.48 20.76
C PRO A 489 12.92 1.98 21.02
N LEU A 490 13.21 2.79 20.00
CA LEU A 490 13.34 4.26 20.13
C LEU A 490 14.23 4.63 21.32
N PHE A 491 15.52 4.30 21.22
CA PHE A 491 16.59 4.68 22.15
C PHE A 491 16.61 3.94 23.49
N SER A 492 17.79 3.78 24.08
CA SER A 492 17.97 3.10 25.39
C SER A 492 17.35 3.82 26.60
N LYS A 493 16.85 5.05 26.43
CA LYS A 493 16.35 5.90 27.53
C LYS A 493 14.85 5.75 27.80
N TRP A 494 14.04 5.52 26.76
CA TRP A 494 12.59 5.60 26.84
C TRP A 494 11.95 4.21 26.89
N GLY A 495 12.54 3.30 27.68
CA GLY A 495 11.99 1.97 27.93
C GLY A 495 12.79 0.81 27.32
N ALA A 496 12.92 -0.25 28.10
CA ALA A 496 13.45 -1.55 27.66
C ALA A 496 12.29 -2.53 27.54
N MET A 497 12.30 -3.38 26.51
CA MET A 497 11.34 -4.47 26.38
C MET A 497 12.07 -5.80 26.49
N ASN A 498 11.65 -6.64 27.44
CA ASN A 498 12.15 -7.99 27.57
C ASN A 498 11.29 -8.94 26.72
N LEU A 499 11.89 -9.54 25.69
CA LEU A 499 11.22 -10.52 24.81
C LEU A 499 11.29 -11.95 25.37
N GLY A 500 11.81 -12.11 26.60
CA GLY A 500 12.05 -13.39 27.26
C GLY A 500 13.43 -13.97 26.97
N PRO A 501 13.78 -15.11 27.60
CA PRO A 501 15.10 -15.71 27.49
C PRO A 501 15.37 -16.24 26.09
N HIS A 502 16.62 -16.16 25.63
CA HIS A 502 17.06 -16.86 24.42
C HIS A 502 17.59 -18.26 24.81
N THR A 503 16.70 -19.25 24.80
CA THR A 503 16.98 -20.60 25.34
C THR A 503 17.64 -21.55 24.35
N GLY A 504 17.64 -21.23 23.05
CA GLY A 504 18.22 -22.06 22.00
C GLY A 504 17.77 -21.62 20.61
N SER A 505 18.08 -22.46 19.63
CA SER A 505 17.90 -22.25 18.18
C SER A 505 16.55 -21.69 17.75
N ALA A 506 15.44 -22.32 18.16
CA ALA A 506 14.09 -21.88 17.79
C ALA A 506 13.73 -20.56 18.46
N ARG A 507 14.11 -20.37 19.74
CA ARG A 507 13.73 -19.19 20.52
C ARG A 507 14.50 -17.94 20.11
N ILE A 508 15.79 -18.05 19.77
CA ILE A 508 16.56 -16.90 19.29
C ILE A 508 16.01 -16.38 17.96
N LEU A 509 15.71 -17.26 16.99
CA LEU A 509 15.13 -16.87 15.71
C LEU A 509 13.77 -16.18 15.88
N TYR A 510 12.95 -16.67 16.80
CA TYR A 510 11.67 -16.06 17.16
C TYR A 510 11.86 -14.65 17.75
N ASN A 511 12.68 -14.52 18.79
CA ASN A 511 12.92 -13.24 19.48
C ASN A 511 13.45 -12.16 18.52
N GLU A 512 14.33 -12.52 17.59
CA GLU A 512 14.85 -11.58 16.61
C GLU A 512 13.81 -11.11 15.60
N SER A 513 12.88 -11.99 15.22
CA SER A 513 11.79 -11.63 14.31
C SER A 513 10.80 -10.69 15.00
N VAL A 514 10.50 -10.92 16.28
CA VAL A 514 9.70 -10.02 17.12
C VAL A 514 10.41 -8.67 17.29
N SER A 515 11.69 -8.68 17.64
CA SER A 515 12.55 -7.50 17.72
C SER A 515 12.54 -6.69 16.42
N GLY A 516 12.63 -7.38 15.28
CA GLY A 516 12.56 -6.77 13.96
C GLY A 516 11.26 -6.00 13.74
N VAL A 517 10.10 -6.60 13.99
CA VAL A 517 8.81 -5.91 13.81
C VAL A 517 8.71 -4.68 14.71
N ILE A 518 9.11 -4.80 15.98
CA ILE A 518 9.03 -3.70 16.95
C ILE A 518 9.96 -2.54 16.53
N ASN A 519 11.25 -2.81 16.31
CA ASN A 519 12.22 -1.77 15.96
C ASN A 519 11.92 -1.11 14.61
N TRP A 520 11.50 -1.89 13.62
CA TRP A 520 11.22 -1.38 12.27
C TRP A 520 9.90 -0.62 12.19
N SER A 521 8.96 -0.83 13.12
CA SER A 521 7.70 -0.07 13.16
C SER A 521 7.91 1.44 13.25
N LEU A 522 9.05 1.86 13.82
CA LEU A 522 9.42 3.26 14.05
C LEU A 522 10.23 3.85 12.91
N ALA A 523 11.13 3.04 12.34
CA ALA A 523 11.99 3.47 11.24
C ALA A 523 11.23 3.49 9.91
N ALA A 524 10.30 2.55 9.69
CA ALA A 524 9.61 2.35 8.41
C ALA A 524 8.93 3.61 7.83
N PRO A 525 8.26 4.48 8.63
CA PRO A 525 7.73 5.75 8.11
C PRO A 525 8.80 6.68 7.51
N LEU A 526 10.02 6.68 8.06
CA LEU A 526 11.12 7.52 7.55
C LEU A 526 11.59 7.06 6.18
N PHE A 527 11.63 5.74 5.95
CA PHE A 527 11.96 5.15 4.65
C PHE A 527 10.95 5.59 3.59
N SER A 528 9.67 5.55 3.94
CA SER A 528 8.59 5.97 3.06
C SER A 528 8.68 7.45 2.70
N VAL A 529 8.96 8.34 3.66
CA VAL A 529 9.12 9.77 3.40
C VAL A 529 10.37 10.04 2.55
N ASN A 530 11.50 9.43 2.92
CA ASN A 530 12.75 9.52 2.18
C ASN A 530 12.59 9.10 0.70
N PHE A 531 11.80 8.06 0.44
CA PHE A 531 11.53 7.57 -0.91
C PHE A 531 10.94 8.65 -1.82
N PHE A 532 10.01 9.48 -1.33
CA PHE A 532 9.44 10.58 -2.12
C PHE A 532 10.47 11.66 -2.44
N PHE A 533 11.32 12.03 -1.47
CA PHE A 533 12.39 13.02 -1.69
C PHE A 533 13.45 12.51 -2.67
N LEU A 534 13.87 11.25 -2.52
CA LEU A 534 14.84 10.64 -3.43
C LEU A 534 14.29 10.50 -4.85
N THR A 535 13.02 10.10 -4.96
CA THR A 535 12.31 10.05 -6.25
C THR A 535 12.24 11.43 -6.89
N ALA A 536 11.96 12.48 -6.12
CA ALA A 536 11.94 13.86 -6.62
C ALA A 536 13.32 14.31 -7.13
N LEU A 537 14.38 13.94 -6.43
CA LEU A 537 15.77 14.22 -6.83
C LEU A 537 16.12 13.54 -8.16
N PHE A 538 15.89 12.24 -8.28
CA PHE A 538 16.19 11.46 -9.50
C PHE A 538 15.30 11.86 -10.68
N ALA A 539 14.02 12.12 -10.44
CA ALA A 539 13.09 12.59 -11.46
C ALA A 539 13.28 14.07 -11.82
N ARG A 540 14.12 14.81 -11.09
CA ARG A 540 14.31 16.27 -11.20
C ARG A 540 12.97 17.03 -11.21
N SER A 541 12.02 16.59 -10.38
CA SER A 541 10.67 17.14 -10.28
C SER A 541 10.23 17.23 -8.83
N LEU A 542 9.54 18.32 -8.47
CA LEU A 542 8.94 18.48 -7.14
C LEU A 542 7.59 17.75 -7.00
N ASP A 543 7.10 17.09 -8.06
CA ASP A 543 5.79 16.43 -8.03
C ASP A 543 5.70 15.30 -7.00
N PRO A 544 6.70 14.42 -6.80
CA PRO A 544 6.66 13.43 -5.72
C PRO A 544 6.58 14.08 -4.33
N VAL A 545 7.30 15.18 -4.09
CA VAL A 545 7.20 15.94 -2.83
C VAL A 545 5.82 16.55 -2.68
N ARG A 546 5.23 17.11 -3.74
CA ARG A 546 3.85 17.62 -3.69
C ARG A 546 2.85 16.50 -3.43
N MET A 547 3.07 15.33 -4.02
CA MET A 547 2.25 14.14 -3.86
C MET A 547 2.28 13.62 -2.42
N LEU A 548 3.42 13.67 -1.73
CA LEU A 548 3.55 13.31 -0.31
C LEU A 548 2.49 14.01 0.56
N PHE A 549 2.19 15.27 0.28
CA PHE A 549 1.16 16.07 0.97
C PHE A 549 -0.25 15.93 0.35
N SER A 550 -0.54 14.82 -0.33
CA SER A 550 -1.86 14.45 -0.86
C SER A 550 -2.38 13.17 -0.19
N ARG A 551 -3.68 12.87 -0.33
CA ARG A 551 -4.23 11.60 0.17
C ARG A 551 -3.54 10.39 -0.45
N GLN A 552 -3.29 10.43 -1.76
CA GLN A 552 -2.61 9.34 -2.46
C GLN A 552 -1.16 9.17 -1.97
N GLY A 553 -0.47 10.26 -1.67
CA GLY A 553 0.86 10.22 -1.05
C GLY A 553 0.83 9.61 0.34
N LEU A 554 -0.11 10.01 1.21
CA LEU A 554 -0.26 9.43 2.55
C LEU A 554 -0.59 7.93 2.50
N VAL A 555 -1.45 7.50 1.57
CA VAL A 555 -1.71 6.07 1.33
C VAL A 555 -0.43 5.38 0.86
N GLY A 556 0.30 5.97 -0.08
CA GLY A 556 1.59 5.44 -0.55
C GLY A 556 2.64 5.34 0.56
N VAL A 557 2.73 6.34 1.44
CA VAL A 557 3.59 6.31 2.63
C VAL A 557 3.18 5.16 3.53
N ALA A 558 1.90 5.03 3.87
CA ALA A 558 1.42 3.94 4.73
C ALA A 558 1.68 2.56 4.11
N GLU A 559 1.45 2.39 2.81
CA GLU A 559 1.74 1.14 2.10
C GLU A 559 3.23 0.77 2.15
N GLN A 560 4.11 1.73 1.87
CA GLN A 560 5.55 1.49 1.94
C GLN A 560 6.00 1.23 3.37
N THR A 561 5.45 1.96 4.34
CA THR A 561 5.72 1.76 5.77
C THR A 561 5.36 0.34 6.19
N VAL A 562 4.18 -0.14 5.80
CA VAL A 562 3.75 -1.51 6.13
C VAL A 562 4.67 -2.54 5.48
N ARG A 563 5.10 -2.34 4.22
CA ARG A 563 6.04 -3.25 3.56
C ARG A 563 7.37 -3.31 4.30
N VAL A 564 7.95 -2.14 4.61
CA VAL A 564 9.24 -2.03 5.32
C VAL A 564 9.14 -2.59 6.74
N LEU A 565 8.05 -2.33 7.46
CA LEU A 565 7.80 -2.92 8.78
C LEU A 565 7.77 -4.45 8.70
N ARG A 566 7.05 -5.03 7.72
CA ARG A 566 6.98 -6.48 7.52
C ARG A 566 8.33 -7.09 7.15
N TRP A 567 9.27 -6.31 6.58
CA TRP A 567 10.63 -6.81 6.37
C TRP A 567 11.36 -7.10 7.66
N GLY A 568 11.04 -6.40 8.75
CA GLY A 568 11.58 -6.69 10.08
C GLY A 568 11.43 -8.14 10.50
N LEU A 569 10.34 -8.81 10.10
CA LEU A 569 10.07 -10.23 10.42
C LEU A 569 11.15 -11.20 9.94
N TRP A 570 11.80 -10.91 8.80
CA TRP A 570 12.76 -11.84 8.18
C TRP A 570 14.15 -11.22 8.02
N MET A 571 14.27 -9.90 7.88
CA MET A 571 15.56 -9.24 7.76
C MET A 571 16.27 -9.11 9.10
N ALA A 572 15.56 -8.98 10.23
CA ALA A 572 16.24 -8.79 11.52
C ALA A 572 17.17 -9.95 11.88
N PRO A 573 16.78 -11.24 11.76
CA PRO A 573 17.71 -12.36 11.95
C PRO A 573 18.94 -12.27 11.04
N VAL A 574 18.75 -11.94 9.76
CA VAL A 574 19.85 -11.80 8.78
C VAL A 574 20.78 -10.64 9.13
N ILE A 575 20.22 -9.48 9.46
CA ILE A 575 20.98 -8.28 9.83
C ILE A 575 21.75 -8.53 11.11
N TYR A 576 21.13 -9.07 12.16
CA TYR A 576 21.83 -9.35 13.42
C TYR A 576 22.89 -10.44 13.30
N SER A 577 22.81 -11.30 12.28
CA SER A 577 23.85 -12.28 11.96
C SER A 577 25.09 -11.68 11.32
N LEU A 578 24.92 -10.55 10.63
CA LEU A 578 25.98 -9.95 9.84
C LEU A 578 26.47 -8.64 10.47
N LEU A 579 25.61 -7.86 11.11
CA LEU A 579 25.97 -6.58 11.69
C LEU A 579 27.01 -6.74 12.81
N ARG A 580 28.13 -6.03 12.69
CA ARG A 580 29.19 -5.99 13.71
C ARG A 580 29.32 -4.63 14.38
N ILE A 581 29.73 -4.67 15.64
CA ILE A 581 30.21 -3.53 16.41
C ILE A 581 31.70 -3.32 16.10
N SER A 582 32.14 -2.06 15.96
CA SER A 582 33.53 -1.69 15.75
C SER A 582 34.03 -0.78 16.87
N GLY A 583 35.11 -1.16 17.55
CA GLY A 583 35.74 -0.38 18.62
C GLY A 583 36.65 0.76 18.13
N ASP A 584 36.98 0.77 16.84
CA ASP A 584 37.84 1.78 16.22
C ASP A 584 37.01 2.69 15.30
N PRO A 585 37.06 4.02 15.48
CA PRO A 585 36.30 4.92 14.62
C PRO A 585 36.93 5.01 13.23
N THR A 586 36.09 4.99 12.21
CA THR A 586 36.43 5.21 10.79
C THR A 586 35.40 6.14 10.17
N TRP A 587 35.68 6.71 9.00
CA TRP A 587 34.75 7.63 8.34
C TRP A 587 33.38 7.00 8.00
N TYR A 588 33.30 5.67 7.80
CA TYR A 588 32.06 4.99 7.37
C TYR A 588 31.26 4.34 8.51
N ASN A 589 31.86 4.14 9.70
CA ASN A 589 31.18 3.52 10.83
C ASN A 589 30.55 4.52 11.80
N GLN A 590 30.50 5.80 11.43
CA GLN A 590 29.82 6.85 12.19
C GLN A 590 28.34 6.91 11.83
N ASP A 591 27.45 6.84 12.83
CA ASP A 591 26.01 6.78 12.61
C ASP A 591 25.42 8.07 12.05
N GLY A 592 24.73 7.99 10.91
CA GLY A 592 24.08 9.15 10.29
C GLY A 592 24.70 9.59 8.96
N ALA A 593 23.89 10.13 8.05
CA ALA A 593 24.36 10.57 6.74
C ALA A 593 25.14 11.88 6.85
N VAL A 594 24.58 12.86 7.56
CA VAL A 594 25.25 14.14 7.86
C VAL A 594 26.50 13.87 8.70
N ARG A 595 26.41 13.01 9.72
CA ARG A 595 27.58 12.61 10.52
C ARG A 595 28.63 11.89 9.69
N THR A 596 28.25 11.02 8.75
CA THR A 596 29.20 10.35 7.85
C THR A 596 29.94 11.39 6.99
N VAL A 597 29.24 12.39 6.44
CA VAL A 597 29.90 13.48 5.68
C VAL A 597 30.86 14.27 6.57
N ALA A 598 30.46 14.61 7.79
CA ALA A 598 31.34 15.27 8.76
C ALA A 598 32.55 14.38 9.10
N ALA A 599 32.35 13.07 9.30
CA ALA A 599 33.41 12.13 9.61
C ALA A 599 34.38 11.95 8.44
N ILE A 600 33.90 11.94 7.18
CA ILE A 600 34.76 11.95 5.98
C ILE A 600 35.64 13.21 5.99
N TRP A 601 35.04 14.38 6.21
CA TRP A 601 35.79 15.63 6.30
C TRP A 601 36.86 15.56 7.40
N GLN A 602 36.46 15.19 8.63
CA GLN A 602 37.38 15.08 9.76
C GLN A 602 38.48 14.03 9.56
N ASN A 603 38.16 12.89 8.94
CA ASN A 603 39.13 11.85 8.62
C ASN A 603 40.17 12.31 7.58
N ILE A 604 39.81 13.27 6.71
CA ILE A 604 40.74 13.87 5.74
C ILE A 604 41.55 15.00 6.38
N THR A 605 40.96 15.79 7.29
CA THR A 605 41.60 16.99 7.83
C THR A 605 42.38 16.79 9.13
N LEU A 606 42.05 15.77 9.93
CA LEU A 606 42.68 15.51 11.23
C LEU A 606 43.68 14.36 11.14
N SER A 607 44.67 14.37 12.05
CA SER A 607 45.49 13.19 12.33
C SER A 607 44.62 12.03 12.87
N PRO A 608 45.01 10.75 12.70
CA PRO A 608 44.23 9.60 13.20
C PRO A 608 43.86 9.67 14.69
N GLU A 609 44.76 10.14 15.55
CA GLU A 609 44.52 10.28 17.00
C GLU A 609 43.46 11.36 17.29
N ALA A 610 43.60 12.54 16.68
CA ALA A 610 42.61 13.62 16.80
C ALA A 610 41.23 13.22 16.25
N PHE A 611 41.18 12.43 15.16
CA PHE A 611 39.93 11.88 14.63
C PHE A 611 39.28 10.89 15.61
N ARG A 612 40.07 10.04 16.27
CA ARG A 612 39.59 9.16 17.35
C ARG A 612 39.02 9.97 18.51
N GLY A 613 39.74 10.98 18.98
CA GLY A 613 39.29 11.88 20.05
C GLY A 613 37.97 12.58 19.71
N TRP A 614 37.85 13.14 18.50
CA TRP A 614 36.61 13.75 18.01
C TRP A 614 35.44 12.75 17.97
N SER A 615 35.70 11.51 17.55
CA SER A 615 34.69 10.45 17.47
C SER A 615 34.19 10.01 18.84
N ILE A 616 35.11 9.87 19.81
CA ILE A 616 34.80 9.54 21.21
C ILE A 616 34.00 10.67 21.85
N GLN A 617 34.42 11.92 21.67
CA GLN A 617 33.72 13.10 22.19
C GLN A 617 32.30 13.22 21.61
N THR A 618 32.14 12.98 20.30
CA THR A 618 30.83 12.97 19.65
C THR A 618 29.93 11.86 20.21
N PHE A 619 30.48 10.67 20.46
CA PHE A 619 29.74 9.57 21.09
C PHE A 619 29.35 9.91 22.53
N MET A 620 30.23 10.56 23.30
CA MET A 620 29.92 11.05 24.64
C MET A 620 28.75 12.04 24.62
N TYR A 621 28.68 12.97 23.66
CA TYR A 621 27.54 13.87 23.51
C TYR A 621 26.24 13.15 23.16
N LEU A 622 26.29 12.06 22.40
CA LEU A 622 25.13 11.21 22.11
C LEU A 622 24.58 10.56 23.39
N LEU A 623 25.44 10.17 24.33
CA LEU A 623 25.01 9.68 25.63
C LEU A 623 24.53 10.82 26.52
N ALA A 624 25.26 11.93 26.61
CA ALA A 624 25.00 13.02 27.54
C ALA A 624 23.72 13.81 27.22
N TYR A 625 23.40 14.03 25.94
CA TYR A 625 22.30 14.91 25.50
C TYR A 625 21.24 14.17 24.67
N ASP A 626 19.99 14.15 25.15
CA ASP A 626 18.88 13.48 24.47
C ASP A 626 18.62 14.04 23.06
N TRP A 627 18.72 15.37 22.89
CA TRP A 627 18.48 15.99 21.59
C TRP A 627 19.53 15.59 20.55
N VAL A 628 20.80 15.42 20.95
CA VAL A 628 21.87 14.91 20.08
C VAL A 628 21.57 13.48 19.67
N ARG A 629 21.20 12.65 20.65
CA ARG A 629 20.83 11.25 20.42
C ARG A 629 19.71 11.13 19.39
N VAL A 630 18.66 11.93 19.55
CA VAL A 630 17.52 11.94 18.64
C VAL A 630 17.89 12.41 17.24
N LEU A 631 18.65 13.50 17.11
CA LEU A 631 19.12 13.97 15.81
C LEU A 631 19.97 12.92 15.08
N ILE A 632 20.91 12.27 15.78
CA ILE A 632 21.75 11.23 15.19
C ILE A 632 20.92 10.02 14.76
N TRP A 633 19.88 9.65 15.51
CA TRP A 633 19.00 8.56 15.08
C TRP A 633 18.16 8.91 13.84
N PHE A 634 17.61 10.13 13.74
CA PHE A 634 16.94 10.57 12.51
C PHE A 634 17.91 10.67 11.33
N ASP A 635 19.14 11.12 11.57
CA ASP A 635 20.20 11.13 10.57
C ASP A 635 20.57 9.70 10.14
N HIS A 636 20.68 8.76 11.08
CA HIS A 636 21.02 7.36 10.80
C HIS A 636 19.86 6.64 10.11
N MET A 637 18.72 6.50 10.76
CA MET A 637 17.58 5.74 10.25
C MET A 637 16.89 6.44 9.08
N GLY A 638 16.67 7.76 9.17
CA GLY A 638 15.87 8.51 8.21
C GLY A 638 16.64 9.09 7.02
N LEU A 639 17.93 9.39 7.19
CA LEU A 639 18.78 9.86 6.08
C LEU A 639 19.71 8.78 5.58
N ARG A 640 20.58 8.18 6.40
CA ARG A 640 21.58 7.21 5.90
C ARG A 640 20.93 5.90 5.44
N VAL A 641 20.37 5.15 6.37
CA VAL A 641 19.83 3.82 6.15
C VAL A 641 18.70 3.88 5.12
N ALA A 642 17.70 4.73 5.33
CA ALA A 642 16.61 4.93 4.39
C ALA A 642 17.09 5.33 2.98
N THR A 643 18.05 6.27 2.84
CA THR A 643 18.55 6.66 1.51
C THR A 643 19.28 5.51 0.84
N LEU A 644 20.15 4.79 1.55
CA LEU A 644 20.90 3.67 0.96
C LEU A 644 19.96 2.58 0.46
N VAL A 645 18.94 2.23 1.25
CA VAL A 645 17.91 1.26 0.85
C VAL A 645 17.07 1.78 -0.32
N ASN A 646 16.57 3.02 -0.25
CA ASN A 646 15.75 3.61 -1.32
C ASN A 646 16.53 3.85 -2.62
N LEU A 647 17.84 4.10 -2.52
CA LEU A 647 18.73 4.24 -3.68
C LEU A 647 18.81 2.93 -4.45
N SER A 648 18.74 1.77 -3.78
CA SER A 648 18.67 0.47 -4.46
C SER A 648 17.41 0.31 -5.32
N PHE A 649 16.31 0.99 -4.97
CA PHE A 649 15.08 0.99 -5.77
C PHE A 649 15.11 2.07 -6.85
N VAL A 650 15.19 3.34 -6.47
CA VAL A 650 15.08 4.48 -7.40
C VAL A 650 16.34 4.60 -8.27
N GLY A 651 17.52 4.55 -7.65
CA GLY A 651 18.80 4.61 -8.34
C GLY A 651 19.12 3.31 -9.06
N GLY A 652 18.82 2.16 -8.45
CA GLY A 652 18.98 0.84 -9.08
C GLY A 652 18.12 0.70 -10.33
N ASP A 653 16.88 1.19 -10.31
CA ASP A 653 16.03 1.21 -11.50
C ASP A 653 16.59 2.11 -12.60
N ALA A 654 17.10 3.29 -12.25
CA ALA A 654 17.73 4.20 -13.22
C ALA A 654 19.02 3.60 -13.81
N LEU A 655 19.86 2.98 -12.99
CA LEU A 655 21.07 2.28 -13.40
C LEU A 655 20.74 1.11 -14.34
N ASP A 656 19.71 0.35 -14.00
CA ASP A 656 19.31 -0.80 -14.82
C ASP A 656 18.78 -0.40 -16.19
N GLU A 657 17.98 0.67 -16.28
CA GLU A 657 17.57 1.23 -17.57
C GLU A 657 18.78 1.73 -18.37
N LEU A 658 19.75 2.37 -17.72
CA LEU A 658 21.00 2.81 -18.36
C LEU A 658 21.79 1.64 -18.91
N LEU A 659 21.97 0.57 -18.12
CA LEU A 659 22.69 -0.63 -18.54
C LEU A 659 21.95 -1.38 -19.66
N ALA A 660 20.62 -1.43 -19.62
CA ALA A 660 19.82 -2.06 -20.68
C ALA A 660 19.96 -1.32 -22.02
N ARG A 661 19.96 0.02 -21.99
CA ARG A 661 20.23 0.86 -23.17
C ARG A 661 21.67 0.70 -23.65
N PHE A 662 22.64 0.66 -22.74
CA PHE A 662 24.04 0.40 -23.08
C PHE A 662 24.18 -0.94 -23.82
N GLN A 663 23.49 -1.99 -23.37
CA GLN A 663 23.47 -3.30 -24.03
C GLN A 663 22.70 -3.33 -25.37
N GLY A 664 21.96 -2.28 -25.73
CA GLY A 664 21.27 -2.13 -27.02
C GLY A 664 19.77 -2.42 -27.00
N HIS A 665 19.13 -2.50 -25.82
CA HIS A 665 17.67 -2.69 -25.75
C HIS A 665 16.93 -1.35 -25.93
N PRO A 666 15.88 -1.29 -26.78
CA PRO A 666 15.01 -0.12 -26.87
C PRO A 666 14.07 -0.07 -25.66
N GLY A 667 14.02 1.07 -24.95
CA GLY A 667 13.04 1.32 -23.89
C GLY A 667 13.43 0.88 -22.47
N ARG A 668 12.43 0.51 -21.65
CA ARG A 668 12.52 0.16 -20.21
C ARG A 668 12.80 -1.32 -19.97
N ALA A 669 13.78 -1.88 -20.67
CA ALA A 669 14.24 -3.22 -20.39
C ALA A 669 15.02 -3.28 -19.06
N ARG A 670 15.04 -4.45 -18.42
CA ARG A 670 15.67 -4.71 -17.14
C ARG A 670 16.73 -5.81 -17.31
N CYS A 671 17.98 -5.54 -16.94
CA CYS A 671 19.14 -6.41 -17.21
C CYS A 671 19.97 -6.78 -15.96
N ILE A 672 19.88 -6.04 -14.87
CA ILE A 672 20.50 -6.40 -13.58
C ILE A 672 19.76 -7.61 -13.00
N PRO A 673 20.45 -8.71 -12.63
CA PRO A 673 19.81 -9.86 -12.00
C PRO A 673 19.11 -9.50 -10.70
N GLU A 674 17.98 -10.16 -10.43
CA GLU A 674 17.17 -9.89 -9.25
C GLU A 674 17.95 -10.08 -7.94
N ALA A 675 18.75 -11.15 -7.84
CA ALA A 675 19.60 -11.41 -6.67
C ALA A 675 20.52 -10.21 -6.33
N LEU A 676 21.09 -9.57 -7.35
CA LEU A 676 21.98 -8.43 -7.20
C LEU A 676 21.23 -7.17 -6.75
N ARG A 677 20.01 -6.93 -7.27
CA ARG A 677 19.17 -5.82 -6.78
C ARG A 677 18.85 -5.98 -5.31
N ARG A 678 18.47 -7.20 -4.90
CA ARG A 678 18.13 -7.50 -3.51
C ARG A 678 19.34 -7.39 -2.60
N PHE A 679 20.50 -7.90 -3.02
CA PHE A 679 21.77 -7.67 -2.33
C PHE A 679 22.02 -6.18 -2.08
N ALA A 680 21.87 -5.34 -3.11
CA ALA A 680 22.05 -3.89 -2.99
C ALA A 680 21.03 -3.22 -2.04
N THR A 681 19.87 -3.84 -1.80
CA THR A 681 18.86 -3.33 -0.86
C THR A 681 19.27 -3.54 0.60
N TRP A 682 19.78 -4.71 0.99
CA TRP A 682 20.09 -5.01 2.40
C TRP A 682 21.56 -4.90 2.77
N ALA A 683 22.50 -5.06 1.82
CA ALA A 683 23.94 -4.97 2.12
C ALA A 683 24.37 -3.66 2.80
N PRO A 684 23.80 -2.48 2.45
CA PRO A 684 24.14 -1.24 3.14
C PRO A 684 23.72 -1.21 4.63
N LEU A 685 22.79 -2.08 5.04
CA LEU A 685 22.37 -2.22 6.45
C LEU A 685 23.41 -2.90 7.32
N LEU A 686 24.44 -3.48 6.68
CA LEU A 686 25.46 -4.28 7.35
C LEU A 686 26.73 -3.48 7.67
N ILE A 687 26.76 -2.19 7.31
CA ILE A 687 27.91 -1.35 7.58
C ILE A 687 28.14 -1.31 9.10
N PRO A 688 29.37 -1.59 9.58
CA PRO A 688 29.67 -1.58 11.01
C PRO A 688 29.33 -0.24 11.64
N PHE A 689 28.97 -0.26 12.92
CA PHE A 689 28.78 0.96 13.70
C PHE A 689 29.83 1.08 14.80
N PHE A 690 30.23 2.31 15.08
CA PHE A 690 31.24 2.63 16.10
C PHE A 690 30.61 2.60 17.50
N LEU A 691 31.19 1.78 18.38
CA LEU A 691 30.87 1.75 19.81
C LEU A 691 32.20 1.76 20.59
N PRO A 692 32.48 2.79 21.41
CA PRO A 692 33.66 2.78 22.27
C PRO A 692 33.70 1.53 23.15
N GLN A 693 34.90 0.98 23.39
CA GLN A 693 35.10 -0.22 24.22
C GLN A 693 36.22 0.00 25.24
N GLY A 694 36.24 -0.82 26.30
CA GLY A 694 37.26 -0.77 27.34
C GLY A 694 37.32 0.59 28.03
N ALA A 695 38.53 1.18 28.11
CA ALA A 695 38.75 2.47 28.77
C ALA A 695 37.98 3.63 28.12
N ASP A 696 37.83 3.62 26.79
CA ASP A 696 37.05 4.65 26.09
C ASP A 696 35.57 4.59 26.47
N TRP A 697 35.02 3.39 26.65
CA TRP A 697 33.64 3.22 27.13
C TRP A 697 33.46 3.75 28.55
N ALA A 698 34.37 3.40 29.46
CA ALA A 698 34.33 3.90 30.84
C ALA A 698 34.37 5.43 30.89
N HIS A 699 35.30 6.04 30.15
CA HIS A 699 35.41 7.50 30.06
C HIS A 699 34.12 8.15 29.53
N VAL A 700 33.58 7.63 28.43
CA VAL A 700 32.34 8.16 27.82
C VAL A 700 31.15 8.00 28.77
N TRP A 701 31.01 6.83 29.38
CA TRP A 701 29.91 6.54 30.30
C TRP A 701 29.94 7.46 31.53
N ASP A 702 31.04 7.47 32.27
CA ASP A 702 31.18 8.24 33.51
C ASP A 702 31.01 9.75 33.26
N THR A 703 31.61 10.27 32.19
CA THR A 703 31.48 11.69 31.83
C THR A 703 30.05 12.03 31.42
N SER A 704 29.39 11.17 30.65
CA SER A 704 28.01 11.39 30.25
C SER A 704 27.04 11.36 31.43
N GLU A 705 27.26 10.46 32.39
CA GLU A 705 26.46 10.37 33.62
C GLU A 705 26.66 11.62 34.48
N ALA A 706 27.89 12.10 34.62
CA ALA A 706 28.19 13.33 35.34
C ALA A 706 27.47 14.53 34.71
N ILE A 707 27.50 14.68 33.37
CA ILE A 707 26.77 15.74 32.66
C ILE A 707 25.26 15.64 32.92
N GLN A 708 24.68 14.44 32.79
CA GLN A 708 23.25 14.23 33.00
C GLN A 708 22.80 14.60 34.42
N LYS A 709 23.63 14.30 35.44
CA LYS A 709 23.36 14.67 36.85
C LYS A 709 23.30 16.18 37.08
N THR A 710 24.00 16.99 36.27
CA THR A 710 23.98 18.46 36.41
C THR A 710 22.74 19.13 35.81
N GLY A 711 21.95 18.42 34.98
CA GLY A 711 20.78 18.98 34.29
C GLY A 711 21.09 20.05 33.22
N GLN A 712 22.37 20.42 33.02
CA GLN A 712 22.76 21.45 32.05
C GLN A 712 22.54 20.99 30.60
N GLY A 713 21.82 21.79 29.80
CA GLY A 713 21.69 21.59 28.35
C GLY A 713 20.66 20.54 27.89
N GLN A 714 19.82 20.01 28.79
CA GLN A 714 18.69 19.15 28.42
C GLN A 714 17.53 19.98 27.84
N VAL A 715 17.71 20.54 26.65
CA VAL A 715 16.56 20.97 25.85
C VAL A 715 15.80 19.71 25.46
N SER A 716 14.47 19.71 25.67
CA SER A 716 13.62 18.60 25.21
C SER A 716 13.96 18.30 23.75
N ALA A 717 14.39 17.07 23.46
CA ALA A 717 14.72 16.64 22.10
C ALA A 717 13.57 16.87 21.12
N LEU A 718 12.34 16.80 21.64
CA LEU A 718 11.13 17.15 20.92
C LEU A 718 11.00 18.65 20.66
N ALA A 719 11.32 19.51 21.64
CA ALA A 719 11.30 20.95 21.44
C ALA A 719 12.27 21.37 20.32
N VAL A 720 13.44 20.73 20.25
CA VAL A 720 14.41 20.93 19.15
C VAL A 720 13.84 20.44 17.82
N LEU A 721 13.27 19.24 17.75
CA LEU A 721 12.62 18.72 16.54
C LEU A 721 11.47 19.60 16.07
N LEU A 722 10.60 20.04 16.98
CA LEU A 722 9.50 20.94 16.69
C LEU A 722 9.99 22.31 16.23
N LEU A 723 11.04 22.87 16.86
CA LEU A 723 11.68 24.12 16.43
C LEU A 723 12.30 23.99 15.04
N LEU A 724 13.02 22.90 14.76
CA LEU A 724 13.61 22.64 13.44
C LEU A 724 12.52 22.45 12.38
N PHE A 725 11.43 21.76 12.71
CA PHE A 725 10.29 21.57 11.82
C PHE A 725 9.57 22.90 11.56
N CYS A 726 9.31 23.69 12.61
CA CYS A 726 8.75 25.03 12.51
C CYS A 726 9.67 25.98 11.71
N ALA A 727 10.99 25.89 11.89
CA ALA A 727 11.98 26.69 11.15
C ALA A 727 12.04 26.29 9.67
N ALA A 728 12.06 25.00 9.35
CA ALA A 728 12.03 24.50 7.97
C ALA A 728 10.74 24.94 7.25
N ILE A 729 9.62 24.95 7.97
CA ILE A 729 8.33 25.44 7.49
C ILE A 729 8.33 26.96 7.33
N ALA A 730 8.88 27.71 8.27
CA ALA A 730 9.03 29.16 8.18
C ALA A 730 9.89 29.53 6.96
N VAL A 731 11.00 28.84 6.72
CA VAL A 731 11.83 29.00 5.52
C VAL A 731 11.05 28.66 4.26
N ALA A 732 10.27 27.58 4.23
CA ALA A 732 9.42 27.24 3.08
C ALA A 732 8.29 28.26 2.83
N ALA A 733 7.79 28.91 3.88
CA ALA A 733 6.76 29.95 3.80
C ALA A 733 7.34 31.32 3.41
N LEU A 734 8.57 31.62 3.84
CA LEU A 734 9.31 32.86 3.58
C LEU A 734 10.14 32.82 2.29
N TRP A 735 10.30 31.65 1.67
CA TRP A 735 11.05 31.51 0.42
C TRP A 735 10.46 32.45 -0.66
N PRO A 736 11.25 33.40 -1.19
CA PRO A 736 10.74 34.37 -2.14
C PRO A 736 10.21 33.65 -3.38
N ARG A 737 8.92 33.88 -3.65
CA ARG A 737 8.25 33.35 -4.84
C ARG A 737 8.96 33.96 -6.06
N PRO A 738 9.45 33.17 -7.03
CA PRO A 738 9.72 33.76 -8.34
C PRO A 738 8.41 34.37 -8.81
N SER A 739 8.46 35.66 -9.14
CA SER A 739 7.30 36.45 -9.54
C SER A 739 6.48 35.66 -10.56
N ALA A 740 5.25 35.34 -10.18
CA ALA A 740 4.37 34.55 -11.00
C ALA A 740 3.99 35.38 -12.23
N ARG A 741 4.67 35.17 -13.36
CA ARG A 741 3.97 35.16 -14.65
C ARG A 741 2.79 34.23 -14.44
N LYS A 742 1.56 34.78 -14.45
CA LYS A 742 0.31 34.00 -14.39
C LYS A 742 0.47 32.78 -15.31
N PRO A 743 0.55 31.56 -14.78
CA PRO A 743 0.48 30.40 -15.62
C PRO A 743 -0.97 30.34 -16.09
N ARG A 744 -1.22 30.75 -17.33
CA ARG A 744 -2.35 30.22 -18.09
C ARG A 744 -2.05 28.74 -18.29
N GLY A 745 -2.55 27.88 -17.40
CA GLY A 745 -2.41 26.44 -17.50
C GLY A 745 -2.26 25.76 -16.15
N GLU A 746 -3.26 24.95 -15.81
CA GLU A 746 -3.32 24.06 -14.65
C GLU A 746 -2.03 23.23 -14.50
N ALA A 747 -1.36 23.34 -13.36
CA ALA A 747 -0.24 22.47 -12.99
C ALA A 747 -0.77 21.06 -12.69
N ARG A 748 -0.46 20.10 -13.57
CA ARG A 748 -0.98 18.72 -13.60
C ARG A 748 0.06 17.72 -13.08
N VAL A 749 -0.35 16.87 -12.13
CA VAL A 749 0.44 15.84 -11.44
C VAL A 749 0.75 14.65 -12.37
N ALA A 750 1.95 14.05 -12.29
CA ALA A 750 2.35 12.87 -13.07
C ALA A 750 2.52 11.62 -12.19
N CYS A 751 2.27 10.43 -12.76
CA CYS A 751 2.62 9.14 -12.15
C CYS A 751 4.08 8.78 -12.45
N VAL A 752 4.91 8.64 -11.42
CA VAL A 752 6.36 8.38 -11.52
C VAL A 752 6.67 7.05 -12.23
N ALA A 753 5.83 6.03 -12.11
CA ALA A 753 6.12 4.71 -12.67
C ALA A 753 5.93 4.62 -14.19
N CYS A 754 5.15 5.50 -14.82
CA CYS A 754 4.78 5.38 -16.24
C CYS A 754 4.93 6.65 -17.07
N GLY A 755 5.29 7.80 -16.48
CA GLY A 755 5.40 9.07 -17.22
C GLY A 755 4.08 9.60 -17.79
N LEU A 756 2.98 8.84 -17.66
CA LEU A 756 1.66 9.23 -18.12
C LEU A 756 0.94 10.02 -17.03
N ARG A 757 0.50 11.22 -17.41
CA ARG A 757 -0.35 12.12 -16.65
C ARG A 757 -1.69 11.41 -16.39
N PRO A 758 -2.21 11.30 -15.16
CA PRO A 758 -3.65 11.14 -14.98
C PRO A 758 -4.30 12.37 -15.65
N PRO A 759 -5.30 12.22 -16.55
CA PRO A 759 -6.04 13.37 -17.05
C PRO A 759 -6.66 14.08 -15.83
N GLY A 760 -6.13 15.26 -15.53
CA GLY A 760 -6.41 16.07 -14.36
C GLY A 760 -7.76 16.77 -14.47
N PHE A 761 -8.83 15.99 -14.46
CA PHE A 761 -10.18 16.49 -14.28
C PHE A 761 -10.62 16.24 -12.83
N CYS A 762 -10.80 17.32 -12.06
CA CYS A 762 -11.61 17.29 -10.85
C CYS A 762 -12.99 17.83 -11.22
N PRO A 763 -14.05 17.01 -11.19
CA PRO A 763 -15.40 17.53 -11.40
C PRO A 763 -15.76 18.50 -10.28
N PRO A 764 -16.55 19.55 -10.56
CA PRO A 764 -17.12 20.38 -9.49
C PRO A 764 -18.01 19.51 -8.57
N ASP A 765 -17.94 19.77 -7.26
CA ASP A 765 -18.77 19.21 -6.18
C ASP A 765 -19.33 17.77 -6.41
N GLU A 766 -18.48 16.76 -6.32
CA GLU A 766 -18.92 15.35 -6.29
C GLU A 766 -19.43 14.95 -4.89
N ILE A 767 -20.48 14.13 -4.87
CA ILE A 767 -20.96 13.41 -3.70
C ILE A 767 -20.50 11.96 -3.82
N VAL A 768 -19.77 11.47 -2.82
CA VAL A 768 -19.21 10.11 -2.79
C VAL A 768 -19.89 9.30 -1.70
N LEU A 769 -20.58 8.23 -2.09
CA LEU A 769 -21.18 7.23 -1.21
C LEU A 769 -20.30 5.98 -1.25
N HIS A 770 -19.99 5.39 -0.09
CA HIS A 770 -19.11 4.23 -0.05
C HIS A 770 -19.29 3.43 1.25
N ASN A 771 -19.40 2.11 1.13
CA ASN A 771 -19.61 1.18 2.25
C ASN A 771 -18.40 0.27 2.57
N GLY A 772 -17.25 0.53 1.96
CA GLY A 772 -16.03 -0.28 2.15
C GLY A 772 -15.74 -1.27 1.05
N VAL A 773 -16.74 -1.55 0.18
CA VAL A 773 -16.60 -2.47 -0.95
C VAL A 773 -17.07 -1.78 -2.22
N TYR A 774 -18.28 -1.22 -2.21
CA TYR A 774 -18.87 -0.51 -3.33
C TYR A 774 -18.77 1.00 -3.13
N THR A 775 -18.55 1.75 -4.21
CA THR A 775 -18.53 3.21 -4.22
C THR A 775 -19.41 3.74 -5.33
N VAL A 776 -20.27 4.69 -4.99
CA VAL A 776 -21.03 5.52 -5.91
C VAL A 776 -20.44 6.92 -5.89
N VAL A 777 -20.19 7.48 -7.06
CA VAL A 777 -19.82 8.89 -7.20
C VAL A 777 -20.88 9.57 -8.05
N GLN A 778 -21.48 10.62 -7.51
CA GLN A 778 -22.53 11.41 -8.15
C GLN A 778 -22.11 12.87 -8.20
N GLY A 779 -21.94 13.41 -9.40
CA GLY A 779 -21.71 14.82 -9.65
C GLY A 779 -22.99 15.63 -9.53
N ARG A 780 -22.86 16.90 -9.10
CA ARG A 780 -24.00 17.84 -9.08
C ARG A 780 -24.58 18.16 -10.46
N ASP A 781 -23.82 17.88 -11.52
CA ASP A 781 -24.28 17.99 -12.90
C ASP A 781 -25.03 16.75 -13.41
N GLY A 782 -25.27 15.77 -12.52
CA GLY A 782 -26.02 14.56 -12.84
C GLY A 782 -25.18 13.42 -13.42
N ARG A 783 -23.91 13.63 -13.76
CA ARG A 783 -23.00 12.53 -14.12
C ARG A 783 -22.66 11.69 -12.91
N GLY A 784 -22.60 10.38 -13.05
CA GLY A 784 -22.15 9.50 -11.98
C GLY A 784 -21.49 8.24 -12.50
N TYR A 785 -20.72 7.58 -11.64
CA TYR A 785 -20.10 6.29 -11.91
C TYR A 785 -20.04 5.43 -10.64
N SER A 786 -19.81 4.15 -10.83
CA SER A 786 -19.73 3.18 -9.74
C SER A 786 -18.48 2.31 -9.89
N ARG A 787 -17.87 1.98 -8.75
CA ARG A 787 -16.67 1.13 -8.68
C ARG A 787 -16.77 0.22 -7.46
N VAL A 788 -16.01 -0.87 -7.48
CA VAL A 788 -16.01 -1.86 -6.41
C VAL A 788 -14.59 -2.35 -6.11
N PHE A 789 -14.38 -2.85 -4.90
CA PHE A 789 -13.23 -3.69 -4.59
C PHE A 789 -13.59 -5.16 -4.85
N SER A 790 -12.96 -5.74 -5.87
CA SER A 790 -13.27 -7.05 -6.43
C SER A 790 -12.99 -8.19 -5.44
N ALA A 791 -14.05 -8.91 -5.03
CA ALA A 791 -14.02 -10.10 -4.17
C ALA A 791 -13.06 -11.17 -4.72
N VAL A 792 -13.12 -11.45 -6.02
CA VAL A 792 -12.36 -12.57 -6.61
C VAL A 792 -10.90 -12.21 -6.87
N ARG A 793 -10.58 -10.93 -7.06
CA ARG A 793 -9.23 -10.45 -7.41
C ARG A 793 -8.56 -9.73 -6.25
N HIS A 794 -8.83 -10.19 -5.04
CA HIS A 794 -8.14 -9.76 -3.83
C HIS A 794 -8.15 -8.25 -3.57
N GLY A 795 -9.28 -7.60 -3.88
CA GLY A 795 -9.55 -6.22 -3.54
C GLY A 795 -8.97 -5.25 -4.55
N ALA A 796 -8.58 -5.74 -5.73
CA ALA A 796 -8.31 -4.87 -6.87
C ALA A 796 -9.50 -3.92 -7.07
N GLU A 797 -9.18 -2.64 -7.26
CA GLU A 797 -10.21 -1.65 -7.58
C GLU A 797 -10.69 -1.91 -9.01
N TYR A 798 -12.00 -1.98 -9.17
CA TYR A 798 -12.67 -2.40 -10.39
C TYR A 798 -13.73 -1.37 -10.75
N ASP A 799 -13.59 -0.70 -11.88
CA ASP A 799 -14.58 0.25 -12.36
C ASP A 799 -15.73 -0.50 -13.01
N LEU A 800 -16.95 -0.32 -12.49
CA LEU A 800 -18.14 -0.95 -13.05
C LEU A 800 -18.66 -0.15 -14.23
N THR A 801 -18.79 1.17 -14.04
CA THR A 801 -19.15 2.12 -15.08
C THR A 801 -18.05 3.14 -15.34
N ASN A 802 -17.99 3.67 -16.56
CA ASN A 802 -16.91 4.53 -17.01
C ASN A 802 -16.88 5.87 -16.26
N ARG A 803 -15.68 6.36 -15.95
CA ARG A 803 -15.48 7.65 -15.28
C ARG A 803 -15.27 8.75 -16.33
N ALA A 804 -15.89 9.91 -16.15
CA ALA A 804 -15.61 11.07 -16.99
C ALA A 804 -14.14 11.49 -16.86
N THR A 805 -13.45 11.65 -17.98
CA THR A 805 -12.03 12.07 -18.03
C THR A 805 -11.85 13.58 -18.20
N SER A 806 -12.93 14.32 -18.47
CA SER A 806 -12.94 15.79 -18.60
C SER A 806 -14.34 16.39 -18.32
N ARG A 807 -14.42 17.71 -18.13
CA ARG A 807 -15.72 18.43 -17.96
C ARG A 807 -16.69 18.22 -19.11
N ALA A 808 -16.17 18.06 -20.32
CA ALA A 808 -16.96 17.90 -21.54
C ALA A 808 -17.32 16.42 -21.80
N HIS A 809 -16.60 15.47 -21.22
CA HIS A 809 -16.81 14.05 -21.45
C HIS A 809 -18.08 13.56 -20.72
N ASN A 810 -19.14 13.29 -21.49
CA ASN A 810 -20.34 12.62 -21.02
C ASN A 810 -20.08 11.11 -20.96
N ALA A 811 -19.82 10.60 -19.76
CA ALA A 811 -19.60 9.17 -19.50
C ALA A 811 -20.22 8.79 -18.15
N GLY A 812 -20.50 7.50 -17.99
CA GLY A 812 -21.02 6.93 -16.75
C GLY A 812 -22.51 6.58 -16.86
N LYS A 813 -23.32 7.14 -15.97
CA LYS A 813 -24.74 6.78 -15.80
C LYS A 813 -25.66 7.94 -16.15
N PHE A 814 -26.66 7.69 -16.98
CA PHE A 814 -27.72 8.66 -17.33
C PHE A 814 -29.10 8.02 -17.29
N LEU A 815 -30.13 8.85 -17.17
CA LEU A 815 -31.53 8.44 -17.20
C LEU A 815 -32.29 9.44 -18.06
N TYR A 816 -32.83 8.95 -19.18
CA TYR A 816 -33.58 9.72 -20.16
C TYR A 816 -35.07 9.51 -19.93
N LEU A 817 -35.84 10.58 -20.10
CA LEU A 817 -37.29 10.54 -20.21
C LEU A 817 -37.66 11.16 -21.56
N ARG A 818 -38.56 10.48 -22.28
CA ARG A 818 -39.05 10.91 -23.59
C ARG A 818 -40.56 10.88 -23.63
N GLU A 819 -41.16 11.91 -24.22
CA GLU A 819 -42.59 11.96 -24.55
C GLU A 819 -42.73 12.45 -25.99
N GLY A 820 -43.22 11.59 -26.89
CA GLY A 820 -43.17 11.88 -28.33
C GLY A 820 -41.71 12.10 -28.78
N ASP A 821 -41.41 13.27 -29.33
CA ASP A 821 -40.06 13.65 -29.78
C ASP A 821 -39.28 14.45 -28.74
N GLU A 822 -39.92 14.87 -27.64
CA GLU A 822 -39.27 15.66 -26.58
C GLU A 822 -38.50 14.74 -25.63
N THR A 823 -37.19 14.97 -25.51
CA THR A 823 -36.31 14.19 -24.63
C THR A 823 -35.59 15.09 -23.63
N TRP A 824 -35.50 14.63 -22.39
CA TRP A 824 -34.70 15.26 -21.34
C TRP A 824 -34.09 14.23 -20.39
N THR A 825 -33.15 14.66 -19.56
CA THR A 825 -32.45 13.79 -18.62
C THR A 825 -32.67 14.24 -17.18
N LEU A 826 -32.72 13.29 -16.25
CA LEU A 826 -32.89 13.59 -14.82
C LEU A 826 -31.78 14.52 -14.28
N GLY A 827 -30.56 14.35 -14.79
CA GLY A 827 -29.44 15.26 -14.57
C GLY A 827 -29.40 16.37 -15.62
N CYS A 828 -28.66 17.46 -15.36
CA CYS A 828 -28.40 18.50 -16.39
C CYS A 828 -27.35 18.08 -17.45
N ARG A 829 -27.01 16.79 -17.47
CA ARG A 829 -26.17 16.10 -18.43
C ARG A 829 -26.80 14.75 -18.78
N PRO A 830 -26.60 14.27 -20.02
CA PRO A 830 -25.93 14.93 -21.13
C PRO A 830 -26.72 16.10 -21.74
N ILE A 831 -28.05 16.11 -21.57
CA ILE A 831 -28.97 17.14 -22.08
C ILE A 831 -29.12 18.25 -21.05
N ARG A 832 -28.91 19.49 -21.46
CA ARG A 832 -29.17 20.67 -20.65
C ARG A 832 -30.32 21.44 -21.29
N ARG A 833 -31.39 21.63 -20.54
CA ARG A 833 -32.54 22.46 -20.94
C ARG A 833 -32.70 23.63 -19.98
N ASP A 834 -33.29 24.71 -20.47
CA ASP A 834 -33.53 25.91 -19.68
C ASP A 834 -34.82 25.81 -18.85
N ASP A 835 -35.77 24.97 -19.27
CA ASP A 835 -37.03 24.66 -18.58
C ASP A 835 -36.91 23.51 -17.56
N ALA A 836 -35.72 22.90 -17.42
CA ALA A 836 -35.45 21.82 -16.48
C ALA A 836 -34.82 22.35 -15.19
N GLN A 837 -35.47 22.11 -14.05
CA GLN A 837 -34.95 22.47 -12.73
C GLN A 837 -34.34 21.26 -12.04
N THR A 838 -33.05 21.03 -12.27
CA THR A 838 -32.31 19.91 -11.67
C THR A 838 -31.60 20.32 -10.38
N HIS A 839 -31.74 19.51 -9.33
CA HIS A 839 -31.00 19.65 -8.08
C HIS A 839 -30.45 18.29 -7.60
N VAL A 840 -29.21 18.28 -7.11
CA VAL A 840 -28.55 17.09 -6.58
C VAL A 840 -28.00 17.42 -5.20
N GLN A 841 -28.44 16.67 -4.19
CA GLN A 841 -28.03 16.88 -2.80
C GLN A 841 -27.80 15.58 -2.05
N SER A 842 -26.84 15.59 -1.14
CA SER A 842 -26.62 14.48 -0.21
C SER A 842 -27.72 14.52 0.86
N THR A 843 -28.47 13.44 0.98
CA THR A 843 -29.51 13.26 2.02
C THR A 843 -28.94 12.53 3.24
N GLY A 844 -27.82 11.82 3.08
CA GLY A 844 -27.13 11.14 4.15
C GLY A 844 -25.72 10.69 3.76
N PRO A 845 -24.99 10.00 4.67
CA PRO A 845 -23.64 9.51 4.42
C PRO A 845 -23.54 8.48 3.28
N LEU A 846 -24.62 7.73 3.06
CA LEU A 846 -24.74 6.67 2.06
C LEU A 846 -25.95 6.90 1.13
N SER A 847 -26.46 8.13 1.06
CA SER A 847 -27.62 8.46 0.24
C SER A 847 -27.51 9.82 -0.43
N VAL A 848 -28.00 9.89 -1.66
CA VAL A 848 -28.05 11.11 -2.48
C VAL A 848 -29.40 11.19 -3.17
N ARG A 849 -29.98 12.38 -3.23
CA ARG A 849 -31.23 12.66 -3.92
C ARG A 849 -30.99 13.57 -5.13
N MET A 850 -31.50 13.14 -6.28
CA MET A 850 -31.59 13.92 -7.50
C MET A 850 -33.05 14.25 -7.76
N THR A 851 -33.36 15.52 -7.99
CA THR A 851 -34.71 15.98 -8.35
C THR A 851 -34.65 16.75 -9.65
N CYS A 852 -35.61 16.55 -10.53
CA CYS A 852 -35.79 17.34 -11.74
C CYS A 852 -37.28 17.60 -11.97
N THR A 853 -37.64 18.84 -12.27
CA THR A 853 -38.96 19.17 -12.81
C THR A 853 -38.78 19.73 -14.21
N CYS A 854 -39.43 19.13 -15.20
CA CYS A 854 -39.36 19.54 -16.60
C CYS A 854 -40.71 19.23 -17.28
N GLN A 855 -41.23 20.15 -18.09
CA GLN A 855 -42.49 19.98 -18.84
C GLN A 855 -43.68 19.47 -17.98
N GLY A 856 -43.79 19.93 -16.73
CA GLY A 856 -44.85 19.51 -15.80
C GLY A 856 -44.70 18.09 -15.24
N ILE A 857 -43.60 17.39 -15.51
CA ILE A 857 -43.26 16.11 -14.88
C ILE A 857 -42.22 16.35 -13.78
N GLY A 858 -42.52 15.88 -12.57
CA GLY A 858 -41.57 15.82 -11.47
C GLY A 858 -40.91 14.45 -11.41
N ALA A 859 -39.59 14.40 -11.35
CA ALA A 859 -38.81 13.18 -11.20
C ALA A 859 -37.87 13.29 -9.99
N THR A 860 -37.96 12.35 -9.06
CA THR A 860 -37.10 12.28 -7.87
C THR A 860 -36.44 10.91 -7.79
N ALA A 861 -35.12 10.85 -7.92
CA ALA A 861 -34.34 9.65 -7.67
C ALA A 861 -33.63 9.74 -6.31
N GLU A 862 -33.94 8.80 -5.43
CA GLU A 862 -33.23 8.59 -4.17
C GLU A 862 -32.31 7.38 -4.32
N ILE A 863 -31.00 7.64 -4.39
CA ILE A 863 -29.96 6.63 -4.55
C ILE A 863 -29.37 6.34 -3.18
N ASP A 864 -29.61 5.13 -2.70
CA ASP A 864 -29.09 4.59 -1.45
C ASP A 864 -28.01 3.54 -1.72
N LEU A 865 -26.96 3.56 -0.90
CA LEU A 865 -25.93 2.53 -0.85
C LEU A 865 -26.06 1.75 0.47
N PRO A 866 -26.70 0.57 0.47
CA PRO A 866 -26.82 -0.26 1.68
C PRO A 866 -25.45 -0.61 2.28
N GLU A 867 -25.35 -0.67 3.61
CA GLU A 867 -24.08 -0.85 4.33
C GLU A 867 -23.37 -2.19 4.04
N ASN A 868 -24.13 -3.23 3.68
CA ASN A 868 -23.64 -4.60 3.56
C ASN A 868 -23.79 -5.20 2.15
N LEU A 869 -24.29 -4.43 1.17
CA LEU A 869 -24.52 -4.94 -0.18
C LEU A 869 -23.55 -4.34 -1.18
N THR A 870 -23.27 -5.08 -2.25
CA THR A 870 -22.46 -4.63 -3.39
C THR A 870 -23.31 -4.08 -4.52
N ALA A 871 -24.38 -3.36 -4.16
CA ALA A 871 -25.33 -2.75 -5.09
C ALA A 871 -25.76 -1.37 -4.59
N GLU A 872 -26.01 -0.45 -5.51
CA GLU A 872 -26.70 0.81 -5.27
C GLU A 872 -28.18 0.65 -5.66
N VAL A 873 -29.08 1.19 -4.86
CA VAL A 873 -30.53 1.11 -5.06
C VAL A 873 -31.06 2.51 -5.31
N CYS A 874 -31.65 2.73 -6.48
CA CYS A 874 -32.23 3.98 -6.89
C CYS A 874 -33.76 3.85 -6.90
N ARG A 875 -34.44 4.46 -5.92
CA ARG A 875 -35.90 4.60 -5.94
C ARG A 875 -36.26 5.85 -6.74
N LEU A 876 -36.90 5.67 -7.89
CA LEU A 876 -37.31 6.74 -8.77
C LEU A 876 -38.81 6.96 -8.66
N ARG A 877 -39.19 8.16 -8.27
CA ARG A 877 -40.57 8.64 -8.24
C ARG A 877 -40.84 9.57 -9.41
N LEU A 878 -41.84 9.27 -10.22
CA LEU A 878 -42.35 10.13 -11.28
C LEU A 878 -43.72 10.67 -10.88
N THR A 879 -43.96 11.95 -11.14
CA THR A 879 -45.21 12.64 -10.78
C THR A 879 -45.66 13.51 -11.94
N ASN A 880 -46.93 13.35 -12.34
CA ASN A 880 -47.55 14.21 -13.33
C ASN A 880 -48.19 15.42 -12.63
N HIS A 881 -47.61 16.61 -12.79
CA HIS A 881 -48.15 17.85 -12.24
C HIS A 881 -49.09 18.58 -13.22
N THR A 882 -49.40 17.96 -14.36
CA THR A 882 -50.33 18.50 -15.36
C THR A 882 -51.73 17.92 -15.19
N ASP A 883 -52.70 18.56 -15.84
CA ASP A 883 -54.12 18.20 -15.86
C ASP A 883 -54.48 17.19 -16.96
N ARG A 884 -53.50 16.72 -17.74
CA ARG A 884 -53.66 15.73 -18.81
C ARG A 884 -52.88 14.45 -18.51
N ALA A 885 -53.36 13.32 -19.02
CA ALA A 885 -52.61 12.07 -19.01
C ALA A 885 -51.33 12.19 -19.84
N ARG A 886 -50.26 11.51 -19.41
CA ARG A 886 -48.91 11.55 -20.02
C ARG A 886 -48.40 10.13 -20.21
N SER A 887 -47.94 9.80 -21.41
CA SER A 887 -47.28 8.52 -21.70
C SER A 887 -45.81 8.78 -21.95
N LEU A 888 -44.96 8.24 -21.07
CA LEU A 888 -43.54 8.50 -21.03
C LEU A 888 -42.76 7.22 -21.32
N GLU A 889 -41.67 7.36 -22.06
CA GLU A 889 -40.65 6.33 -22.20
C GLU A 889 -39.45 6.69 -21.35
N LEU A 890 -39.11 5.83 -20.38
CA LEU A 890 -37.91 5.94 -19.58
C LEU A 890 -36.84 5.02 -20.12
N SER A 891 -35.65 5.55 -20.41
CA SER A 891 -34.50 4.76 -20.85
C SER A 891 -33.29 5.01 -19.95
N THR A 892 -32.75 3.97 -19.33
CA THR A 892 -31.49 4.07 -18.58
C THR A 892 -30.29 4.00 -19.53
N TYR A 893 -29.14 4.54 -19.13
CA TYR A 893 -27.87 4.35 -19.84
C TYR A 893 -26.75 4.13 -18.82
N ARG A 894 -26.01 3.04 -18.97
CA ARG A 894 -24.86 2.66 -18.13
C ARG A 894 -23.69 2.32 -19.03
N GLU A 895 -22.66 3.15 -19.04
CA GLU A 895 -21.45 2.90 -19.82
C GLU A 895 -20.54 1.91 -19.10
N VAL A 896 -20.56 0.65 -19.54
CA VAL A 896 -19.92 -0.49 -18.85
C VAL A 896 -18.39 -0.45 -19.06
N CYS A 897 -17.61 -0.59 -17.98
CA CYS A 897 -16.14 -0.54 -18.00
C CYS A 897 -15.49 -1.88 -17.66
N LEU A 898 -15.83 -2.45 -16.49
CA LEU A 898 -15.39 -3.77 -16.01
C LEU A 898 -13.90 -4.03 -16.14
N ASN A 899 -13.07 -3.09 -15.69
CA ASN A 899 -11.62 -3.30 -15.61
C ASN A 899 -10.98 -2.44 -14.52
N ASP A 900 -9.72 -2.72 -14.22
CA ASP A 900 -8.87 -1.84 -13.45
C ASP A 900 -8.67 -0.53 -14.24
N ARG A 901 -8.61 0.59 -13.53
CA ARG A 901 -8.59 1.92 -14.13
C ARG A 901 -7.46 2.13 -15.13
N ASN A 902 -6.23 1.76 -14.77
CA ASN A 902 -5.05 2.07 -15.60
C ASN A 902 -5.02 1.28 -16.92
N PRO A 903 -5.21 -0.05 -16.94
CA PRO A 903 -5.33 -0.81 -18.19
C PRO A 903 -6.43 -0.27 -19.12
N HIS A 904 -7.61 0.02 -18.58
CA HIS A 904 -8.72 0.58 -19.36
C HIS A 904 -8.37 1.95 -19.97
N LEU A 905 -7.80 2.87 -19.19
CA LEU A 905 -7.43 4.20 -19.68
C LEU A 905 -6.34 4.16 -20.76
N ARG A 906 -5.47 3.15 -20.75
CA ARG A 906 -4.43 2.97 -21.78
C ARG A 906 -5.00 2.41 -23.08
N HIS A 907 -5.95 1.48 -22.99
CA HIS A 907 -6.51 0.78 -24.16
C HIS A 907 -8.04 0.58 -24.03
N PRO A 908 -8.84 1.66 -24.09
CA PRO A 908 -10.28 1.58 -23.83
C PRO A 908 -11.04 0.75 -24.87
N PHE A 909 -10.71 0.89 -26.16
CA PHE A 909 -11.32 0.10 -27.24
C PHE A 909 -11.03 -1.39 -27.10
N TYR A 910 -9.76 -1.75 -26.84
CA TYR A 910 -9.39 -3.15 -26.59
C TYR A 910 -10.18 -3.72 -25.40
N ASN A 911 -10.28 -2.98 -24.30
CA ASN A 911 -11.06 -3.42 -23.14
C ASN A 911 -12.52 -3.75 -23.48
N ARG A 912 -13.20 -2.87 -24.22
CA ARG A 912 -14.62 -3.01 -24.57
C ARG A 912 -14.91 -4.22 -25.45
N GLN A 913 -13.97 -4.62 -26.30
CA GLN A 913 -14.09 -5.82 -27.15
C GLN A 913 -14.21 -7.14 -26.37
N HIS A 914 -13.85 -7.13 -25.09
CA HIS A 914 -13.81 -8.33 -24.25
C HIS A 914 -14.91 -8.40 -23.20
N ILE A 915 -15.82 -7.43 -23.21
CA ILE A 915 -16.96 -7.41 -22.32
C ILE A 915 -18.15 -8.06 -23.04
N ALA A 916 -18.67 -9.11 -22.41
CA ALA A 916 -19.91 -9.76 -22.82
C ALA A 916 -21.09 -9.19 -22.05
N THR A 917 -22.26 -9.11 -22.68
CA THR A 917 -23.55 -8.71 -22.09
C THR A 917 -24.62 -9.75 -22.36
N TRP A 918 -25.57 -9.94 -21.45
CA TRP A 918 -26.77 -10.78 -21.66
C TRP A 918 -27.91 -10.30 -20.75
N PHE A 919 -29.16 -10.62 -21.10
CA PHE A 919 -30.33 -10.29 -20.29
C PHE A 919 -30.74 -11.48 -19.40
N VAL A 920 -31.19 -11.20 -18.18
CA VAL A 920 -31.69 -12.17 -17.20
C VAL A 920 -33.12 -11.76 -16.86
N ALA A 921 -34.09 -12.43 -17.47
CA ALA A 921 -35.50 -12.04 -17.44
C ALA A 921 -36.12 -12.14 -16.04
N GLU A 922 -35.73 -13.14 -15.26
CA GLU A 922 -36.26 -13.44 -13.93
C GLU A 922 -36.05 -12.29 -12.93
N VAL A 923 -35.02 -11.47 -13.14
CA VAL A 923 -34.66 -10.32 -12.31
C VAL A 923 -34.66 -9.01 -13.10
N GLY A 924 -35.19 -9.01 -14.33
CA GLY A 924 -35.32 -7.82 -15.17
C GLY A 924 -34.00 -7.08 -15.40
N ALA A 925 -32.89 -7.79 -15.63
CA ALA A 925 -31.56 -7.22 -15.55
C ALA A 925 -30.64 -7.52 -16.75
N VAL A 926 -29.83 -6.54 -17.13
CA VAL A 926 -28.71 -6.74 -18.06
C VAL A 926 -27.45 -7.03 -17.24
N PHE A 927 -26.83 -8.17 -17.49
CA PHE A 927 -25.58 -8.60 -16.89
C PHE A 927 -24.42 -8.34 -17.84
N ALA A 928 -23.24 -8.08 -17.29
CA ALA A 928 -22.02 -7.88 -18.06
C ALA A 928 -20.78 -8.48 -17.38
N ARG A 929 -19.84 -9.01 -18.18
CA ARG A 929 -18.62 -9.67 -17.71
C ARG A 929 -17.43 -9.42 -18.64
N ASN A 930 -16.24 -9.19 -18.09
CA ASN A 930 -15.02 -8.99 -18.87
C ASN A 930 -14.09 -10.21 -18.87
N ARG A 931 -13.79 -10.78 -20.06
CA ARG A 931 -12.95 -11.99 -20.18
C ARG A 931 -11.44 -11.76 -20.12
N ILE A 932 -10.94 -10.54 -20.34
CA ILE A 932 -9.49 -10.25 -20.22
C ILE A 932 -9.06 -10.11 -18.77
N VAL A 933 -10.01 -9.74 -17.91
CA VAL A 933 -9.80 -9.69 -16.47
C VAL A 933 -9.69 -11.13 -15.97
N LYS A 934 -8.59 -11.44 -15.27
CA LYS A 934 -8.28 -12.80 -14.80
C LYS A 934 -8.44 -12.91 -13.28
N THR A 935 -8.69 -14.13 -12.81
CA THR A 935 -8.59 -14.48 -11.39
C THR A 935 -7.19 -14.17 -10.87
N ALA A 936 -7.10 -13.84 -9.58
CA ALA A 936 -5.83 -13.46 -8.97
C ALA A 936 -4.99 -14.68 -8.54
N GLU A 937 -4.78 -15.59 -9.50
CA GLU A 937 -3.94 -16.78 -9.39
C GLU A 937 -2.46 -16.40 -9.63
N PRO A 938 -1.56 -16.68 -8.67
CA PRO A 938 -0.14 -16.38 -8.80
C PRO A 938 0.51 -17.02 -10.03
N ASP A 939 0.13 -18.26 -10.39
CA ASP A 939 0.63 -18.94 -11.58
C ASP A 939 -0.11 -18.45 -12.83
N PRO A 940 0.57 -17.76 -13.77
CA PRO A 940 -0.06 -17.29 -15.01
C PRO A 940 -0.74 -18.39 -15.82
N ARG A 941 -0.28 -19.65 -15.71
CA ARG A 941 -0.84 -20.81 -16.44
C ARG A 941 -2.19 -21.27 -15.89
N ARG A 942 -2.49 -20.95 -14.62
CA ARG A 942 -3.72 -21.35 -13.92
C ARG A 942 -4.74 -20.20 -13.83
N ARG A 943 -4.38 -19.00 -14.27
CA ARG A 943 -5.28 -17.84 -14.35
C ARG A 943 -6.45 -18.14 -15.28
N ARG A 944 -7.66 -17.98 -14.79
CA ARG A 944 -8.91 -18.12 -15.56
C ARG A 944 -9.58 -16.75 -15.75
N PRO A 945 -10.45 -16.56 -16.75
CA PRO A 945 -11.31 -15.37 -16.82
C PRO A 945 -12.08 -15.19 -15.51
N SER A 946 -12.08 -13.98 -14.95
CA SER A 946 -12.78 -13.70 -13.69
C SER A 946 -14.27 -13.99 -13.83
N PRO A 947 -14.94 -14.70 -12.89
CA PRO A 947 -16.38 -14.96 -12.93
C PRO A 947 -17.24 -13.74 -12.58
N GLU A 948 -16.61 -12.68 -12.10
CA GLU A 948 -17.26 -11.47 -11.61
C GLU A 948 -18.14 -10.79 -12.65
N VAL A 949 -19.33 -10.35 -12.22
CA VAL A 949 -20.31 -9.69 -13.07
C VAL A 949 -20.70 -8.31 -12.52
N TYR A 950 -21.07 -7.43 -13.44
CA TYR A 950 -21.90 -6.27 -13.17
C TYR A 950 -23.33 -6.56 -13.61
N PHE A 951 -24.30 -5.99 -12.93
CA PHE A 951 -25.70 -6.06 -13.32
C PHE A 951 -26.37 -4.69 -13.20
N HIS A 952 -27.32 -4.44 -14.11
CA HIS A 952 -28.24 -3.31 -14.07
C HIS A 952 -29.66 -3.83 -14.20
N ALA A 953 -30.45 -3.69 -13.15
CA ALA A 953 -31.83 -4.18 -13.05
C ALA A 953 -32.83 -3.03 -12.93
N ALA A 954 -34.05 -3.27 -13.40
CA ALA A 954 -35.21 -2.43 -13.13
C ALA A 954 -36.34 -3.30 -12.59
N SER A 955 -37.11 -2.76 -11.66
CA SER A 955 -38.28 -3.40 -11.08
C SER A 955 -39.41 -2.39 -10.94
N VAL A 956 -40.62 -2.83 -11.26
CA VAL A 956 -41.86 -2.11 -10.97
C VAL A 956 -42.39 -2.69 -9.64
N PRO A 957 -42.43 -1.91 -8.55
CA PRO A 957 -42.94 -2.40 -7.27
C PRO A 957 -44.42 -2.81 -7.37
N PRO A 958 -44.89 -3.70 -6.50
CA PRO A 958 -46.29 -4.08 -6.44
C PRO A 958 -47.23 -2.87 -6.29
N GLY A 959 -48.29 -2.83 -7.09
CA GLY A 959 -49.27 -1.75 -7.13
C GLY A 959 -49.05 -0.71 -8.24
N PHE A 960 -47.94 -0.80 -8.99
CA PHE A 960 -47.62 0.11 -10.11
C PHE A 960 -47.58 -0.58 -11.49
N GLU A 961 -47.94 -1.87 -11.57
CA GLU A 961 -47.79 -2.69 -12.78
C GLU A 961 -48.73 -2.28 -13.92
N ALA A 962 -49.87 -1.67 -13.57
CA ALA A 962 -50.79 -1.11 -14.56
C ALA A 962 -50.23 0.16 -15.22
N GLN A 963 -49.36 0.88 -14.51
CA GLN A 963 -48.80 2.16 -14.96
C GLN A 963 -47.42 2.01 -15.59
N ALA A 964 -46.63 1.01 -15.19
CA ALA A 964 -45.27 0.86 -15.69
C ALA A 964 -44.91 -0.59 -16.03
N ARG A 965 -44.13 -0.77 -17.10
CA ARG A 965 -43.57 -2.07 -17.49
C ARG A 965 -42.24 -1.90 -18.23
N ILE A 966 -41.35 -2.88 -18.08
CA ILE A 966 -40.13 -2.98 -18.88
C ILE A 966 -40.53 -3.47 -20.28
N VAL A 967 -40.11 -2.76 -21.33
CA VAL A 967 -40.51 -3.06 -22.72
C VAL A 967 -39.34 -3.54 -23.59
N GLY A 968 -38.11 -3.38 -23.13
CA GLY A 968 -36.93 -3.85 -23.85
C GLY A 968 -35.63 -3.39 -23.21
N TYR A 969 -34.52 -3.80 -23.82
CA TYR A 969 -33.18 -3.40 -23.38
C TYR A 969 -32.28 -2.99 -24.55
N GLN A 970 -31.15 -2.36 -24.25
CA GLN A 970 -30.09 -2.10 -25.21
C GLN A 970 -28.74 -2.34 -24.55
N ASP A 971 -27.86 -3.05 -25.27
CA ASP A 971 -26.56 -3.48 -24.76
C ASP A 971 -25.38 -3.05 -25.66
N SER A 972 -25.68 -2.37 -26.78
CA SER A 972 -24.69 -1.76 -27.66
C SER A 972 -24.76 -0.23 -27.60
N ARG A 973 -23.66 0.40 -27.21
CA ARG A 973 -23.50 1.86 -27.21
C ARG A 973 -23.67 2.44 -28.61
N ASN A 974 -23.15 1.74 -29.62
CA ASN A 974 -23.27 2.15 -31.02
C ASN A 974 -24.74 2.15 -31.48
N ARG A 975 -25.56 1.18 -31.05
CA ARG A 975 -27.00 1.18 -31.35
C ARG A 975 -27.79 2.22 -30.56
N PHE A 976 -27.39 2.47 -29.31
CA PHE A 976 -28.05 3.47 -28.47
C PHE A 976 -27.79 4.89 -28.98
N ILE A 977 -26.53 5.22 -29.27
CA ILE A 977 -26.15 6.56 -29.75
C ILE A 977 -26.52 6.74 -31.23
N GLY A 978 -26.32 5.71 -32.05
CA GLY A 978 -26.47 5.78 -33.50
C GLY A 978 -25.48 6.77 -34.13
N ASP A 979 -25.94 7.50 -35.14
CA ASP A 979 -25.15 8.52 -35.85
C ASP A 979 -25.09 9.87 -35.11
N ASP A 980 -25.85 10.01 -34.03
CA ASP A 980 -25.93 11.23 -33.23
C ASP A 980 -25.10 11.10 -31.94
N SER A 981 -25.43 11.81 -30.88
CA SER A 981 -24.63 11.99 -29.66
C SER A 981 -25.43 11.55 -28.45
N LEU A 982 -24.77 11.48 -27.29
CA LEU A 982 -25.49 11.28 -26.03
C LEU A 982 -26.49 12.41 -25.70
N ARG A 983 -26.48 13.53 -26.42
CA ARG A 983 -27.48 14.60 -26.23
C ARG A 983 -28.76 14.37 -27.01
N ASP A 984 -28.70 13.57 -28.07
CA ASP A 984 -29.86 13.21 -28.88
C ASP A 984 -29.70 11.79 -29.44
N PRO A 985 -29.67 10.75 -28.58
CA PRO A 985 -29.30 9.41 -29.03
C PRO A 985 -30.39 8.81 -29.92
N ALA A 986 -30.05 8.51 -31.17
CA ALA A 986 -30.99 7.96 -32.17
C ALA A 986 -31.65 6.65 -31.73
N GLY A 987 -30.98 5.88 -30.86
CA GLY A 987 -31.50 4.64 -30.31
C GLY A 987 -32.72 4.81 -29.41
N LEU A 988 -33.02 6.02 -28.91
CA LEU A 988 -34.26 6.29 -28.16
C LEU A 988 -35.52 6.16 -29.03
N SER A 989 -35.43 6.55 -30.31
CA SER A 989 -36.53 6.43 -31.27
C SER A 989 -36.56 5.08 -31.99
N ALA A 990 -35.44 4.33 -31.96
CA ALA A 990 -35.36 2.99 -32.53
C ALA A 990 -35.98 1.93 -31.61
N PRO A 991 -36.46 0.79 -32.15
CA PRO A 991 -36.94 -0.33 -31.34
C PRO A 991 -35.87 -0.83 -30.37
N ALA A 992 -36.24 -0.99 -29.10
CA ALA A 992 -35.39 -1.67 -28.13
C ALA A 992 -35.29 -3.17 -28.47
N ARG A 993 -34.24 -3.82 -27.97
CA ARG A 993 -34.10 -5.28 -28.09
C ARG A 993 -35.17 -5.97 -27.24
N SER A 994 -35.71 -7.08 -27.75
CA SER A 994 -36.71 -7.89 -27.03
C SER A 994 -36.14 -8.44 -25.72
N LEU A 995 -36.99 -8.49 -24.69
CA LEU A 995 -36.69 -9.14 -23.41
C LEU A 995 -36.53 -10.67 -23.54
N ASP A 996 -37.00 -11.25 -24.65
CA ASP A 996 -36.84 -12.68 -24.96
C ASP A 996 -35.44 -13.00 -25.53
N ASP A 997 -34.64 -11.98 -25.87
CA ASP A 997 -33.27 -12.16 -26.33
C ASP A 997 -32.34 -12.43 -25.13
N LEU A 998 -32.21 -13.70 -24.75
CA LEU A 998 -31.42 -14.17 -23.61
C LEU A 998 -29.99 -14.62 -23.98
N ASP A 999 -29.54 -14.38 -25.22
CA ASP A 999 -28.22 -14.81 -25.68
C ASP A 999 -27.08 -13.93 -25.14
N LEU A 1000 -25.85 -14.45 -25.21
CA LEU A 1000 -24.64 -13.73 -24.82
C LEU A 1000 -24.06 -12.94 -26.00
N HIS A 1001 -23.89 -11.64 -25.82
CA HIS A 1001 -23.42 -10.72 -26.85
C HIS A 1001 -22.03 -10.17 -26.56
N TYR A 1002 -21.22 -10.03 -27.60
CA TYR A 1002 -20.05 -9.16 -27.61
C TYR A 1002 -20.32 -8.00 -28.58
N THR A 1003 -20.80 -6.87 -28.05
CA THR A 1003 -21.20 -5.71 -28.87
C THR A 1003 -20.02 -4.80 -29.24
N PHE A 1004 -18.82 -5.11 -28.75
CA PHE A 1004 -17.56 -4.37 -28.89
C PHE A 1004 -17.53 -2.93 -28.34
N ASP A 1005 -18.69 -2.34 -28.04
CA ASP A 1005 -18.86 -1.11 -27.25
C ASP A 1005 -20.10 -1.26 -26.35
N PRO A 1006 -19.98 -1.95 -25.20
CA PRO A 1006 -21.13 -2.37 -24.38
C PRO A 1006 -21.70 -1.26 -23.52
N ILE A 1007 -23.01 -1.26 -23.37
CA ILE A 1007 -23.75 -0.52 -22.33
C ILE A 1007 -24.72 -1.47 -21.62
N ALA A 1008 -25.31 -1.02 -20.52
CA ALA A 1008 -26.56 -1.58 -20.02
C ALA A 1008 -27.63 -0.49 -20.02
N SER A 1009 -28.74 -0.74 -20.71
CA SER A 1009 -29.87 0.17 -20.86
C SER A 1009 -31.16 -0.64 -20.79
N LEU A 1010 -32.07 -0.21 -19.93
CA LEU A 1010 -33.42 -0.77 -19.79
C LEU A 1010 -34.42 0.31 -20.20
N ARG A 1011 -35.40 -0.08 -21.01
CA ARG A 1011 -36.49 0.79 -21.47
C ARG A 1011 -37.78 0.40 -20.79
N LEU A 1012 -38.44 1.38 -20.18
CA LEU A 1012 -39.71 1.22 -19.50
C LEU A 1012 -40.75 2.15 -20.14
N ALA A 1013 -41.96 1.64 -20.34
CA ALA A 1013 -43.12 2.45 -20.65
C ALA A 1013 -43.82 2.84 -19.34
N VAL A 1014 -44.20 4.11 -19.20
CA VAL A 1014 -44.85 4.64 -18.00
C VAL A 1014 -46.03 5.52 -18.39
N ASP A 1015 -47.22 5.14 -17.98
CA ASP A 1015 -48.47 5.88 -18.19
C ASP A 1015 -48.89 6.57 -16.88
N LEU A 1016 -49.13 7.89 -16.94
CA LEU A 1016 -49.43 8.73 -15.77
C LEU A 1016 -50.71 9.55 -15.99
N GLU A 1017 -51.73 9.28 -15.21
CA GLU A 1017 -52.93 10.14 -15.09
C GLU A 1017 -52.60 11.49 -14.44
N PRO A 1018 -53.46 12.52 -14.59
CA PRO A 1018 -53.30 13.80 -13.91
C PRO A 1018 -53.09 13.64 -12.39
N GLY A 1019 -52.02 14.23 -11.85
CA GLY A 1019 -51.68 14.12 -10.43
C GLY A 1019 -51.13 12.77 -9.98
N GLN A 1020 -51.07 11.76 -10.86
CA GLN A 1020 -50.63 10.41 -10.51
C GLN A 1020 -49.13 10.37 -10.22
N VAL A 1021 -48.78 9.45 -9.31
CA VAL A 1021 -47.40 9.14 -8.94
C VAL A 1021 -47.12 7.68 -9.25
N VAL A 1022 -45.95 7.40 -9.83
CA VAL A 1022 -45.43 6.05 -10.05
C VAL A 1022 -44.04 5.95 -9.42
N ASP A 1023 -43.83 4.90 -8.63
CA ASP A 1023 -42.52 4.55 -8.07
C ASP A 1023 -41.90 3.39 -8.86
N LEU A 1024 -40.60 3.50 -9.13
CA LEU A 1024 -39.77 2.52 -9.84
C LEU A 1024 -38.50 2.26 -9.05
N VAL A 1025 -37.93 1.06 -9.18
CA VAL A 1025 -36.66 0.72 -8.55
C VAL A 1025 -35.64 0.35 -9.61
N LEU A 1026 -34.49 1.01 -9.60
CA LEU A 1026 -33.33 0.67 -10.42
C LEU A 1026 -32.20 0.19 -9.52
N VAL A 1027 -31.50 -0.86 -9.92
CA VAL A 1027 -30.39 -1.43 -9.16
C VAL A 1027 -29.17 -1.56 -10.05
N ASP A 1028 -28.06 -0.99 -9.63
CA ASP A 1028 -26.76 -1.18 -10.26
C ASP A 1028 -25.85 -1.91 -9.27
N GLY A 1029 -25.19 -2.98 -9.68
CA GLY A 1029 -24.47 -3.80 -8.71
C GLY A 1029 -23.39 -4.69 -9.27
N TYR A 1030 -22.71 -5.37 -8.36
CA TYR A 1030 -21.60 -6.27 -8.63
C TYR A 1030 -21.81 -7.56 -7.84
N ALA A 1031 -21.44 -8.68 -8.44
CA ALA A 1031 -21.37 -9.96 -7.75
C ALA A 1031 -20.13 -10.78 -8.15
N PRO A 1032 -19.60 -11.64 -7.26
CA PRO A 1032 -18.51 -12.56 -7.57
C PRO A 1032 -18.82 -13.56 -8.69
N SER A 1033 -20.10 -13.88 -8.89
CA SER A 1033 -20.60 -14.70 -9.99
C SER A 1033 -21.98 -14.22 -10.44
N ALA A 1034 -22.43 -14.73 -11.57
CA ALA A 1034 -23.76 -14.40 -12.08
C ALA A 1034 -24.87 -14.99 -11.17
N GLU A 1035 -24.65 -16.18 -10.63
CA GLU A 1035 -25.57 -16.85 -9.71
C GLU A 1035 -25.75 -16.05 -8.41
N GLU A 1036 -24.65 -15.57 -7.82
CA GLU A 1036 -24.69 -14.70 -6.65
C GLU A 1036 -25.35 -13.34 -6.96
N GLY A 1037 -25.21 -12.84 -8.20
CA GLY A 1037 -25.87 -11.62 -8.66
C GLY A 1037 -27.39 -11.78 -8.77
N THR A 1038 -27.85 -12.90 -9.30
CA THR A 1038 -29.29 -13.24 -9.38
C THR A 1038 -29.88 -13.37 -7.98
N ALA A 1039 -29.24 -14.12 -7.08
CA ALA A 1039 -29.71 -14.28 -5.70
C ALA A 1039 -29.79 -12.94 -4.96
N LEU A 1040 -28.76 -12.09 -5.10
CA LEU A 1040 -28.74 -10.75 -4.52
C LEU A 1040 -29.90 -9.87 -5.03
N LEU A 1041 -30.23 -9.95 -6.32
CA LEU A 1041 -31.35 -9.20 -6.90
C LEU A 1041 -32.71 -9.74 -6.44
N GLN A 1042 -32.88 -11.07 -6.34
CA GLN A 1042 -34.10 -11.69 -5.84
C GLN A 1042 -34.39 -11.23 -4.40
N ASP A 1043 -33.38 -11.29 -3.52
CA ASP A 1043 -33.50 -10.84 -2.13
C ASP A 1043 -33.81 -9.34 -2.03
N LEU A 1044 -33.08 -8.52 -2.79
CA LEU A 1044 -33.18 -7.06 -2.71
C LEU A 1044 -34.51 -6.52 -3.25
N LEU A 1045 -35.03 -7.13 -4.31
CA LEU A 1045 -36.28 -6.75 -4.96
C LEU A 1045 -37.49 -7.52 -4.42
N ALA A 1046 -37.29 -8.42 -3.43
CA ALA A 1046 -38.31 -9.30 -2.88
C ALA A 1046 -39.07 -10.11 -3.96
N LEU A 1047 -38.33 -10.59 -4.96
CA LEU A 1047 -38.87 -11.42 -6.04
C LEU A 1047 -39.02 -12.88 -5.55
N PRO A 1048 -39.98 -13.64 -6.10
CA PRO A 1048 -40.11 -15.06 -5.77
C PRO A 1048 -38.82 -15.84 -6.09
N GLU A 1049 -38.49 -16.84 -5.27
CA GLU A 1049 -37.37 -17.74 -5.56
C GLU A 1049 -37.58 -18.41 -6.92
N ALA A 1050 -36.64 -18.19 -7.83
CA ALA A 1050 -36.60 -18.83 -9.14
C ALA A 1050 -35.50 -19.91 -9.16
N PRO A 1051 -35.64 -20.96 -9.98
CA PRO A 1051 -34.60 -21.99 -10.14
C PRO A 1051 -33.26 -21.38 -10.60
N VAL A 1052 -32.15 -22.04 -10.23
CA VAL A 1052 -30.80 -21.59 -10.59
C VAL A 1052 -30.67 -21.50 -12.12
N VAL A 1053 -30.59 -20.27 -12.62
CA VAL A 1053 -30.44 -19.99 -14.05
C VAL A 1053 -29.01 -20.28 -14.48
N VAL A 1054 -28.82 -21.19 -15.43
CA VAL A 1054 -27.50 -21.45 -16.02
C VAL A 1054 -27.16 -20.31 -16.98
N HIS A 1055 -26.30 -19.41 -16.55
CA HIS A 1055 -25.90 -18.26 -17.36
C HIS A 1055 -25.08 -18.68 -18.60
N PRO A 1056 -25.29 -18.01 -19.74
CA PRO A 1056 -24.57 -18.35 -20.98
C PRO A 1056 -23.07 -18.05 -20.82
N THR A 1057 -22.24 -19.03 -21.16
CA THR A 1057 -20.76 -18.91 -21.14
C THR A 1057 -20.17 -18.76 -22.53
N THR A 1058 -20.94 -19.13 -23.55
CA THR A 1058 -20.65 -19.01 -24.97
C THR A 1058 -21.91 -18.50 -25.67
N PRO A 1059 -21.78 -17.71 -26.74
CA PRO A 1059 -22.93 -17.39 -27.59
C PRO A 1059 -23.57 -18.68 -28.10
N ARG A 1060 -24.89 -18.82 -27.99
CA ARG A 1060 -25.64 -20.01 -28.43
C ARG A 1060 -26.48 -19.76 -29.68
N GLY A 1061 -26.66 -18.50 -30.06
CA GLY A 1061 -27.36 -18.13 -31.30
C GLY A 1061 -26.58 -18.47 -32.57
N PRO A 1062 -27.24 -18.41 -33.74
CA PRO A 1062 -26.52 -18.35 -35.02
C PRO A 1062 -25.51 -17.21 -34.95
N ILE A 1063 -24.38 -17.32 -35.66
CA ILE A 1063 -23.47 -16.19 -35.87
C ILE A 1063 -24.36 -15.05 -36.33
N ARG A 1064 -24.60 -14.08 -35.43
CA ARG A 1064 -25.33 -12.89 -35.81
C ARG A 1064 -24.40 -12.22 -36.78
N GLU A 1065 -24.75 -12.29 -38.06
CA GLU A 1065 -24.23 -11.33 -39.01
C GLU A 1065 -24.47 -9.98 -38.35
N ILE A 1066 -23.39 -9.35 -37.90
CA ILE A 1066 -23.35 -7.90 -37.93
C ILE A 1066 -23.82 -7.63 -39.34
N ALA A 1067 -25.03 -7.10 -39.52
CA ALA A 1067 -25.46 -6.67 -40.83
C ALA A 1067 -24.35 -5.75 -41.28
N GLU A 1068 -23.45 -6.30 -42.10
CA GLU A 1068 -22.46 -5.53 -42.78
C GLU A 1068 -23.33 -4.52 -43.50
N PRO A 1069 -23.15 -3.21 -43.24
CA PRO A 1069 -23.83 -2.23 -44.07
C PRO A 1069 -23.67 -2.75 -45.50
N SER A 1070 -24.77 -2.84 -46.25
CA SER A 1070 -24.71 -3.42 -47.58
C SER A 1070 -23.57 -2.74 -48.33
N LEU A 1071 -23.01 -3.37 -49.37
CA LEU A 1071 -22.02 -2.65 -50.18
C LEU A 1071 -22.60 -1.29 -50.64
N ALA A 1072 -23.92 -1.13 -50.78
CA ALA A 1072 -24.59 0.16 -50.99
C ALA A 1072 -24.69 1.08 -49.77
N ASP A 1073 -24.68 0.58 -48.53
CA ASP A 1073 -24.60 1.37 -47.29
C ASP A 1073 -23.14 1.73 -46.90
N MET A 1074 -22.18 0.84 -47.23
CA MET A 1074 -20.73 1.07 -47.11
C MET A 1074 -20.18 1.93 -48.26
N LEU A 1075 -20.72 1.73 -49.47
CA LEU A 1075 -20.45 2.49 -50.69
C LEU A 1075 -21.64 3.40 -51.07
N HIS A 1076 -22.47 3.82 -50.12
CA HIS A 1076 -23.01 5.18 -50.27
C HIS A 1076 -21.75 5.99 -50.45
N PRO A 1077 -21.50 6.60 -51.63
CA PRO A 1077 -20.28 7.35 -51.78
C PRO A 1077 -20.34 8.32 -50.60
N ALA A 1078 -19.30 8.29 -49.75
CA ALA A 1078 -19.03 9.46 -48.93
C ALA A 1078 -19.25 10.61 -49.92
N PRO A 1079 -20.21 11.52 -49.70
CA PRO A 1079 -20.36 12.68 -50.56
C PRO A 1079 -18.93 13.14 -50.83
N THR A 1080 -18.53 13.23 -52.11
CA THR A 1080 -17.12 13.33 -52.53
C THR A 1080 -16.36 14.51 -51.89
N ASP A 1081 -17.08 15.30 -51.10
CA ASP A 1081 -16.68 16.44 -50.31
C ASP A 1081 -16.41 16.14 -48.80
N GLU A 1082 -16.59 14.90 -48.31
CA GLU A 1082 -16.46 14.54 -46.88
C GLU A 1082 -15.07 14.06 -46.46
N PHE A 1083 -14.25 13.51 -47.36
CA PHE A 1083 -12.80 13.48 -47.19
C PHE A 1083 -12.07 13.36 -48.53
N ARG A 1084 -10.85 13.90 -48.62
CA ARG A 1084 -9.97 13.76 -49.79
C ARG A 1084 -8.52 13.74 -49.37
N PHE A 1085 -7.69 12.94 -50.04
CA PHE A 1085 -6.25 13.13 -49.95
C PHE A 1085 -5.83 14.30 -50.84
N SER A 1086 -4.77 15.03 -50.47
CA SER A 1086 -4.06 15.89 -51.41
C SER A 1086 -3.51 15.07 -52.57
N GLU A 1087 -3.25 15.70 -53.72
CA GLU A 1087 -2.71 15.01 -54.91
C GLU A 1087 -1.40 14.27 -54.64
N ASP A 1088 -0.59 14.77 -53.70
CA ASP A 1088 0.68 14.16 -53.29
C ASP A 1088 0.52 13.10 -52.17
N GLY A 1089 -0.70 12.84 -51.72
CA GLY A 1089 -1.03 11.88 -50.65
C GLY A 1089 -0.56 12.29 -49.25
N ARG A 1090 -0.03 13.50 -49.07
CA ARG A 1090 0.55 13.97 -47.80
C ARG A 1090 -0.46 14.53 -46.81
N GLU A 1091 -1.62 14.96 -47.29
CA GLU A 1091 -2.67 15.54 -46.47
C GLU A 1091 -3.96 14.75 -46.64
N LEU A 1092 -4.64 14.45 -45.54
CA LEU A 1092 -6.02 13.96 -45.54
C LEU A 1092 -6.92 15.12 -45.08
N HIS A 1093 -7.71 15.65 -45.99
CA HIS A 1093 -8.73 16.67 -45.74
C HIS A 1093 -10.01 15.94 -45.35
N VAL A 1094 -10.59 16.26 -44.20
CA VAL A 1094 -11.84 15.64 -43.70
C VAL A 1094 -12.88 16.73 -43.46
N GLY A 1095 -14.10 16.51 -43.94
CA GLY A 1095 -15.27 17.36 -43.76
C GLY A 1095 -15.98 17.13 -42.43
N TRP A 1096 -16.96 17.99 -42.11
CA TRP A 1096 -17.71 17.93 -40.85
C TRP A 1096 -18.83 16.88 -40.84
N ARG A 1097 -19.15 16.27 -42.00
CA ARG A 1097 -20.33 15.42 -42.21
C ARG A 1097 -20.02 13.92 -42.42
N THR A 1098 -18.77 13.50 -42.24
CA THR A 1098 -18.29 12.13 -42.42
C THR A 1098 -19.08 11.10 -41.58
N PRO A 1099 -19.54 9.95 -42.13
CA PRO A 1099 -20.49 9.07 -41.43
C PRO A 1099 -19.87 8.43 -40.18
N ARG A 1100 -20.68 8.21 -39.14
CA ARG A 1100 -20.20 7.56 -37.92
C ARG A 1100 -20.07 6.06 -38.12
N ARG A 1101 -18.82 5.62 -38.32
CA ARG A 1101 -18.23 4.32 -37.95
C ARG A 1101 -16.72 4.23 -38.30
N TRP A 1102 -16.17 5.24 -38.99
CA TRP A 1102 -14.84 5.17 -39.62
C TRP A 1102 -13.75 5.80 -38.74
N ALA A 1103 -12.56 5.17 -38.74
CA ALA A 1103 -11.33 5.71 -38.17
C ALA A 1103 -10.23 5.59 -39.23
N HIS A 1104 -9.54 6.69 -39.53
CA HIS A 1104 -8.49 6.74 -40.54
C HIS A 1104 -7.16 6.34 -39.92
N LEU A 1105 -6.56 5.25 -40.41
CA LEU A 1105 -5.22 4.82 -40.04
C LEU A 1105 -4.21 5.29 -41.08
N MET A 1106 -3.25 6.11 -40.66
CA MET A 1106 -2.09 6.53 -41.46
C MET A 1106 -0.84 5.94 -40.81
N ALA A 1107 -0.02 5.17 -41.52
CA ALA A 1107 1.19 4.58 -40.98
C ALA A 1107 2.36 4.63 -41.97
N ASN A 1108 3.59 4.59 -41.47
CA ASN A 1108 4.81 4.56 -42.27
C ASN A 1108 5.66 3.31 -41.97
N GLU A 1109 6.65 3.05 -42.83
CA GLU A 1109 7.54 1.88 -42.75
C GLU A 1109 8.46 1.89 -41.52
N LEU A 1110 8.66 3.06 -40.90
CA LEU A 1110 9.41 3.20 -39.64
C LEU A 1110 8.61 2.73 -38.42
N GLY A 1111 7.38 2.24 -38.64
CA GLY A 1111 6.49 1.74 -37.61
C GLY A 1111 5.70 2.84 -36.90
N TYR A 1112 5.76 4.10 -37.35
CA TYR A 1112 4.91 5.16 -36.81
C TYR A 1112 3.56 5.14 -37.49
N GLY A 1113 2.50 5.34 -36.72
CA GLY A 1113 1.20 5.57 -37.30
C GLY A 1113 0.32 6.47 -36.45
N THR A 1114 -0.78 6.91 -37.03
CA THR A 1114 -1.81 7.69 -36.35
C THR A 1114 -3.18 7.22 -36.79
N LEU A 1115 -4.07 7.10 -35.81
CA LEU A 1115 -5.48 6.83 -35.98
C LEU A 1115 -6.23 8.15 -35.75
N VAL A 1116 -6.99 8.59 -36.73
CA VAL A 1116 -7.83 9.80 -36.66
C VAL A 1116 -9.28 9.37 -36.74
N THR A 1117 -10.03 9.61 -35.68
CA THR A 1117 -11.48 9.32 -35.64
C THR A 1117 -12.27 10.56 -36.05
N ASN A 1118 -13.50 10.35 -36.51
CA ASN A 1118 -14.37 11.42 -37.00
C ASN A 1118 -14.87 12.39 -35.91
N ASP A 1119 -14.72 12.05 -34.62
CA ASP A 1119 -14.93 12.98 -33.48
C ASP A 1119 -13.69 13.83 -33.16
N GLY A 1120 -12.66 13.77 -34.02
CA GLY A 1120 -11.42 14.54 -33.88
C GLY A 1120 -10.42 13.93 -32.90
N ALA A 1121 -10.62 12.67 -32.47
CA ALA A 1121 -9.63 11.99 -31.64
C ALA A 1121 -8.48 11.49 -32.52
N MET A 1122 -7.30 12.05 -32.26
CA MET A 1122 -6.06 11.67 -32.95
C MET A 1122 -5.19 10.90 -31.97
N SER A 1123 -4.90 9.65 -32.29
CA SER A 1123 -3.97 8.80 -31.54
C SER A 1123 -2.76 8.52 -32.41
N SER A 1124 -1.55 8.64 -31.91
CA SER A 1124 -0.33 8.21 -32.62
C SER A 1124 0.33 7.05 -31.89
N PHE A 1125 1.01 6.18 -32.65
CA PHE A 1125 1.73 5.01 -32.14
C PHE A 1125 3.06 4.84 -32.88
N MET A 1126 3.98 4.09 -32.26
CA MET A 1126 5.27 3.69 -32.85
C MET A 1126 5.53 2.22 -32.52
N GLY A 1127 5.62 1.34 -33.50
CA GLY A 1127 5.85 -0.10 -33.28
C GLY A 1127 4.72 -0.78 -32.49
N ASN A 1128 5.06 -1.86 -31.77
CA ASN A 1128 4.09 -2.59 -30.98
C ASN A 1128 3.71 -1.82 -29.70
N SER A 1129 2.42 -1.52 -29.54
CA SER A 1129 1.87 -0.80 -28.39
C SER A 1129 2.18 -1.45 -27.03
N GLN A 1130 2.44 -2.77 -26.98
CA GLN A 1130 2.86 -3.46 -25.76
C GLN A 1130 4.30 -3.14 -25.32
N GLN A 1131 5.18 -2.71 -26.24
CA GLN A 1131 6.57 -2.38 -25.94
C GLN A 1131 6.75 -0.94 -25.42
N ASN A 1132 5.73 -0.09 -25.60
CA ASN A 1132 5.76 1.33 -25.22
C ASN A 1132 5.09 1.64 -23.87
N ALA A 1133 4.54 0.64 -23.18
CA ALA A 1133 3.62 0.80 -22.03
C ALA A 1133 4.30 0.67 -20.65
#